data_AF-A0A9W8E008-F1
#
_entry.id   AF-A0A9W8E008-F1
#
_cell.length_a   1.000
_cell.length_b   1.000
_cell.length_c   1.000
_cell.angle_alpha   90.00
_cell.angle_beta   90.00
_cell.angle_gamma   90.00
#
_symmetry.space_group_name_H-M   'P 1'
#
loop_
_entity.id
_entity.type
_entity.pdbx_description
1 polymer ?
#
loop_
_entity_poly.entity_id
_entity_poly.type
_entity_poly.pdbx_seq_one_letter_code
_entity_poly.pdbx_strand_id
1 'polypeptide(L)'
;MALPQTLHAAIQNWKEIDFGAIQGGLDKDSLDIVDRQKASLQGRKKLAEKTKDFRKLPDEDKLAQVKPLLKAYQNEIDQLTTRMKATENAYLEIYRLLGQLPDPVPLFDQLLAETEKLGSIELLESENKLLRKELSDTMRNLSKAKSQESQSAKTKARLEQLENQMEETIQQRTQEKEREIQAETEGVIQHLKDREISLQKQVTEANRKLLHLQASQDSVQAQVIDQYQSYDDKLMARLAETDVLQAELDRANSRIVGLQAANDKLKREATEAGQVTPADAADDADMAGGSHLTRTLELEQNVDYLTQEAERLRRELAVRERATTRLPQVESQLAAKEAEVLRLQTSLKRVDDYEAIKRELGIMKAVEFSLSHWDAGDYPGDDAEELPPGLSVEDSLEKILLETNKKLQSELTHCKNELNDAHREQAAVQVDLAKVRSQLAERETLVATLEDHLMGIEPRVSDATGVVGDDGDEGYVRSEEGPTSASRANLGLAHKAGGSSHPLAAGTSPLVRAATPVVSRNASFGGAGLATGTGSPGKLPLVQIVATQRDRLKTKVQELEDTIERYRTETSELKTELATLKGDNVKLYEKIRYMQSYQSDMASRTTIDMGGGGADATHLSNRHGASSSLLDDDADNYEVEEIDLGPLPTSNVALARTPRTGSRRPGPRNSVLAAVTRKYRGLYEAARNPFEVFQQRESQRQYRSLNAADRVTLNLGRLLLTNKLGRRFLVAYTVLLHFYVTFMVYRTMTTQDGHCDQVKVALDLPGSAPAP
;
A
#
# COMPACT_ATOMS: atom_id res chain seq x y z
N MET A 1 -21.23 -59.76 -0.07
CA MET A 1 -22.13 -60.10 1.05
C MET A 1 -22.45 -61.59 0.97
N ALA A 2 -22.73 -62.26 2.08
CA ALA A 2 -23.33 -63.60 2.02
C ALA A 2 -24.85 -63.42 1.88
N LEU A 3 -25.46 -64.00 0.85
CA LEU A 3 -26.92 -64.08 0.73
C LEU A 3 -27.46 -64.88 1.94
N PRO A 4 -28.67 -64.56 2.46
CA PRO A 4 -29.31 -65.35 3.48
C PRO A 4 -29.36 -66.83 3.07
N GLN A 5 -29.00 -67.74 3.99
CA GLN A 5 -28.99 -69.18 3.71
C GLN A 5 -30.38 -69.68 3.29
N THR A 6 -31.45 -69.05 3.80
CA THR A 6 -32.85 -69.22 3.39
C THR A 6 -33.07 -68.90 1.90
N LEU A 7 -32.59 -67.74 1.45
CA LEU A 7 -32.71 -67.30 0.06
C LEU A 7 -31.88 -68.17 -0.88
N HIS A 8 -30.66 -68.57 -0.47
CA HIS A 8 -29.86 -69.49 -1.26
C HIS A 8 -30.53 -70.86 -1.40
N ALA A 9 -31.00 -71.45 -0.29
CA ALA A 9 -31.70 -72.74 -0.31
C ALA A 9 -32.98 -72.69 -1.18
N ALA A 10 -33.79 -71.65 -1.03
CA ALA A 10 -34.99 -71.48 -1.84
C ALA A 10 -34.66 -71.36 -3.35
N ILE A 11 -33.62 -70.60 -3.71
CA ILE A 11 -33.15 -70.48 -5.11
C ILE A 11 -32.65 -71.82 -5.66
N GLN A 12 -32.05 -72.70 -4.85
CA GLN A 12 -31.69 -74.05 -5.31
C GLN A 12 -32.94 -74.91 -5.49
N ASN A 13 -33.89 -74.93 -4.55
CA ASN A 13 -35.15 -75.67 -4.71
C ASN A 13 -35.91 -75.27 -5.99
N TRP A 14 -35.98 -73.96 -6.30
CA TRP A 14 -36.59 -73.45 -7.54
C TRP A 14 -35.82 -73.80 -8.82
N LYS A 15 -34.53 -74.18 -8.73
CA LYS A 15 -33.74 -74.70 -9.86
C LYS A 15 -33.82 -76.22 -10.01
N GLU A 16 -33.75 -76.95 -8.90
CA GLU A 16 -33.80 -78.43 -8.88
C GLU A 16 -35.12 -78.98 -9.46
N ILE A 17 -36.19 -78.20 -9.34
CA ILE A 17 -37.53 -78.56 -9.80
C ILE A 17 -37.76 -78.22 -11.29
N ASP A 18 -36.92 -77.37 -11.90
CA ASP A 18 -36.99 -76.85 -13.28
C ASP A 18 -38.43 -76.65 -13.80
N PHE A 19 -38.97 -75.44 -13.58
CA PHE A 19 -40.28 -75.05 -14.08
C PHE A 19 -40.43 -75.22 -15.61
N GLY A 20 -39.34 -75.09 -16.39
CA GLY A 20 -39.36 -75.31 -17.83
C GLY A 20 -39.58 -76.78 -18.20
N ALA A 21 -38.98 -77.70 -17.45
CA ALA A 21 -39.22 -79.14 -17.59
C ALA A 21 -40.66 -79.52 -17.19
N ILE A 22 -41.19 -78.94 -16.10
CA ILE A 22 -42.59 -79.14 -15.69
C ILE A 22 -43.56 -78.62 -16.75
N GLN A 23 -43.32 -77.42 -17.29
CA GLN A 23 -44.15 -76.86 -18.36
C GLN A 23 -44.15 -77.76 -19.60
N GLY A 24 -42.98 -78.21 -20.06
CA GLY A 24 -42.87 -79.14 -21.20
C GLY A 24 -43.53 -80.50 -20.96
N GLY A 25 -43.52 -80.99 -19.71
CA GLY A 25 -44.26 -82.19 -19.29
C GLY A 25 -45.78 -81.98 -19.36
N LEU A 26 -46.28 -80.88 -18.80
CA LEU A 26 -47.71 -80.53 -18.82
C LEU A 26 -48.22 -80.26 -20.24
N ASP A 27 -47.45 -79.59 -21.10
CA ASP A 27 -47.81 -79.36 -22.50
C ASP A 27 -47.97 -80.70 -23.25
N LYS A 28 -47.08 -81.68 -22.98
CA LYS A 28 -47.18 -83.04 -23.52
C LYS A 28 -48.40 -83.79 -22.97
N ASP A 29 -48.62 -83.79 -21.65
CA ASP A 29 -49.76 -84.49 -21.05
C ASP A 29 -51.10 -83.88 -21.48
N SER A 30 -51.15 -82.56 -21.70
CA SER A 30 -52.30 -81.87 -22.28
C SER A 30 -52.65 -82.40 -23.68
N LEU A 31 -51.65 -82.57 -24.55
CA LEU A 31 -51.82 -83.20 -25.86
C LEU A 31 -52.30 -84.66 -25.76
N ASP A 32 -51.68 -85.46 -24.88
CA ASP A 32 -52.05 -86.85 -24.63
C ASP A 32 -53.50 -86.98 -24.09
N ILE A 33 -53.94 -86.06 -23.23
CA ILE A 33 -55.32 -85.99 -22.73
C ILE A 33 -56.30 -85.65 -23.86
N VAL A 34 -55.95 -84.71 -24.73
CA VAL A 34 -56.74 -84.33 -25.90
C VAL A 34 -56.86 -85.49 -26.90
N ASP A 35 -55.78 -86.24 -27.14
CA ASP A 35 -55.81 -87.37 -28.06
C ASP A 35 -56.53 -88.60 -27.46
N ARG A 36 -56.39 -88.87 -26.16
CA ARG A 36 -57.22 -89.84 -25.44
C ARG A 36 -58.71 -89.45 -25.44
N GLN A 37 -59.04 -88.15 -25.45
CA GLN A 37 -60.40 -87.66 -25.62
C GLN A 37 -60.94 -87.91 -27.04
N LYS A 38 -60.14 -87.61 -28.08
CA LYS A 38 -60.48 -87.96 -29.48
C LYS A 38 -60.69 -89.48 -29.62
N ALA A 39 -59.82 -90.29 -29.00
CA ALA A 39 -59.88 -91.74 -29.04
C ALA A 39 -61.19 -92.30 -28.47
N SER A 40 -61.60 -91.92 -27.25
CA SER A 40 -62.88 -92.38 -26.68
C SER A 40 -64.10 -91.87 -27.44
N LEU A 41 -64.07 -90.66 -28.02
CA LEU A 41 -65.16 -90.20 -28.91
C LEU A 41 -65.29 -91.09 -30.15
N GLN A 42 -64.17 -91.51 -30.75
CA GLN A 42 -64.18 -92.47 -31.86
C GLN A 42 -64.55 -93.89 -31.43
N GLY A 43 -64.07 -94.35 -30.27
CA GLY A 43 -64.36 -95.67 -29.69
C GLY A 43 -65.85 -95.83 -29.42
N ARG A 44 -66.45 -94.87 -28.71
CA ARG A 44 -67.90 -94.76 -28.48
C ARG A 44 -68.71 -94.73 -29.77
N LYS A 45 -68.25 -94.04 -30.82
CA LYS A 45 -68.90 -94.05 -32.14
C LYS A 45 -68.87 -95.45 -32.78
N LYS A 46 -67.67 -96.07 -32.85
CA LYS A 46 -67.47 -97.44 -33.37
C LYS A 46 -68.27 -98.48 -32.58
N LEU A 47 -68.45 -98.26 -31.27
CA LEU A 47 -69.24 -99.11 -30.39
C LEU A 47 -70.74 -98.97 -30.66
N ALA A 48 -71.25 -97.74 -30.83
CA ALA A 48 -72.64 -97.49 -31.22
C ALA A 48 -72.96 -98.06 -32.61
N GLU A 49 -72.02 -97.98 -33.56
CA GLU A 49 -72.12 -98.62 -34.89
C GLU A 49 -72.19 -100.15 -34.76
N LYS A 50 -71.26 -100.78 -34.02
CA LYS A 50 -71.30 -102.23 -33.77
C LYS A 50 -72.58 -102.71 -33.07
N THR A 51 -73.10 -101.97 -32.09
CA THR A 51 -74.38 -102.29 -31.43
C THR A 51 -75.57 -102.12 -32.36
N LYS A 52 -75.54 -101.12 -33.26
CA LYS A 52 -76.57 -100.91 -34.29
C LYS A 52 -76.57 -102.04 -35.32
N ASP A 53 -75.39 -102.54 -35.72
CA ASP A 53 -75.27 -103.61 -36.70
C ASP A 53 -75.53 -105.00 -36.11
N PHE A 54 -75.14 -105.24 -34.86
CA PHE A 54 -75.54 -106.43 -34.09
C PHE A 54 -77.07 -106.60 -34.05
N ARG A 55 -77.82 -105.49 -33.87
CA ARG A 55 -79.30 -105.50 -33.89
C ARG A 55 -79.91 -105.91 -35.24
N LYS A 56 -79.17 -105.81 -36.36
CA LYS A 56 -79.67 -106.13 -37.71
C LYS A 56 -79.47 -107.60 -38.14
N LEU A 57 -78.59 -108.34 -37.48
CA LEU A 57 -78.20 -109.69 -37.91
C LEU A 57 -79.33 -110.73 -37.74
N PRO A 58 -79.33 -111.84 -38.50
CA PRO A 58 -80.13 -113.03 -38.19
C PRO A 58 -79.84 -113.59 -36.79
N ASP A 59 -80.81 -114.26 -36.17
CA ASP A 59 -80.64 -114.75 -34.79
C ASP A 59 -79.56 -115.83 -34.63
N GLU A 60 -79.28 -116.60 -35.68
CA GLU A 60 -78.17 -117.57 -35.72
C GLU A 60 -76.80 -116.86 -35.64
N ASP A 61 -76.59 -115.80 -36.43
CA ASP A 61 -75.35 -115.00 -36.44
C ASP A 61 -75.18 -114.16 -35.17
N LYS A 62 -76.28 -113.72 -34.53
CA LYS A 62 -76.23 -112.94 -33.29
C LYS A 62 -75.43 -113.68 -32.20
N LEU A 63 -75.63 -114.99 -32.04
CA LEU A 63 -74.96 -115.76 -30.99
C LEU A 63 -73.43 -115.70 -31.11
N ALA A 64 -72.89 -115.73 -32.34
CA ALA A 64 -71.46 -115.59 -32.59
C ALA A 64 -70.93 -114.17 -32.27
N GLN A 65 -71.74 -113.13 -32.51
CA GLN A 65 -71.33 -111.73 -32.39
C GLN A 65 -71.49 -111.12 -30.98
N VAL A 66 -72.22 -111.76 -30.06
CA VAL A 66 -72.32 -111.32 -28.64
C VAL A 66 -70.93 -111.20 -28.00
N LYS A 67 -70.05 -112.19 -28.21
CA LYS A 67 -68.72 -112.25 -27.58
C LYS A 67 -67.76 -111.17 -28.12
N PRO A 68 -67.66 -110.91 -29.44
CA PRO A 68 -67.03 -109.71 -30.00
C PRO A 68 -67.59 -108.39 -29.47
N LEU A 69 -68.92 -108.26 -29.34
CA LEU A 69 -69.55 -107.01 -28.89
C LEU A 69 -69.26 -106.72 -27.40
N LEU A 70 -69.39 -107.73 -26.53
CA LEU A 70 -69.07 -107.59 -25.10
C LEU A 70 -67.59 -107.22 -24.89
N LYS A 71 -66.67 -107.82 -25.66
CA LYS A 71 -65.26 -107.42 -25.66
C LYS A 71 -65.04 -105.98 -26.11
N ALA A 72 -65.85 -105.44 -27.03
CA ALA A 72 -65.76 -104.05 -27.45
C ALA A 72 -66.26 -103.08 -26.36
N TYR A 73 -67.32 -103.44 -25.63
CA TYR A 73 -67.77 -102.67 -24.45
C TYR A 73 -66.72 -102.68 -23.33
N GLN A 74 -66.16 -103.85 -23.00
CA GLN A 74 -65.12 -103.98 -21.99
C GLN A 74 -63.90 -103.10 -22.33
N ASN A 75 -63.42 -103.14 -23.57
CA ASN A 75 -62.26 -102.38 -24.03
C ASN A 75 -62.46 -100.84 -23.95
N GLU A 76 -63.68 -100.33 -24.19
CA GLU A 76 -63.97 -98.88 -23.97
C GLU A 76 -63.99 -98.53 -22.48
N ILE A 77 -64.52 -99.41 -21.60
CA ILE A 77 -64.52 -99.23 -20.14
C ILE A 77 -63.09 -99.25 -19.58
N ASP A 78 -62.25 -100.17 -20.08
CA ASP A 78 -60.84 -100.27 -19.71
C ASP A 78 -60.06 -99.02 -20.16
N GLN A 79 -60.30 -98.54 -21.39
CA GLN A 79 -59.69 -97.30 -21.91
C GLN A 79 -60.13 -96.05 -21.14
N LEU A 80 -61.41 -95.95 -20.75
CA LEU A 80 -61.92 -94.86 -19.91
C LEU A 80 -61.28 -94.88 -18.52
N THR A 81 -61.11 -96.07 -17.94
CA THR A 81 -60.46 -96.25 -16.63
C THR A 81 -58.97 -95.89 -16.70
N THR A 82 -58.28 -96.28 -17.77
CA THR A 82 -56.88 -95.91 -18.02
C THR A 82 -56.72 -94.40 -18.26
N ARG A 83 -57.65 -93.76 -18.98
CA ARG A 83 -57.67 -92.30 -19.16
C ARG A 83 -57.82 -91.58 -17.81
N MET A 84 -58.78 -91.99 -16.99
CA MET A 84 -59.03 -91.44 -15.64
C MET A 84 -57.78 -91.50 -14.77
N LYS A 85 -57.19 -92.69 -14.59
CA LYS A 85 -55.97 -92.88 -13.80
C LYS A 85 -54.79 -92.06 -14.30
N ALA A 86 -54.64 -91.92 -15.62
CA ALA A 86 -53.57 -91.10 -16.19
C ALA A 86 -53.77 -89.60 -15.93
N THR A 87 -55.02 -89.09 -15.99
CA THR A 87 -55.32 -87.70 -15.61
C THR A 87 -55.14 -87.44 -14.11
N GLU A 88 -55.50 -88.40 -13.27
CA GLU A 88 -55.33 -88.32 -11.81
C GLU A 88 -53.84 -88.33 -11.43
N ASN A 89 -53.04 -89.22 -12.02
CA ASN A 89 -51.60 -89.29 -11.79
C ASN A 89 -50.89 -87.99 -12.20
N ALA A 90 -51.15 -87.47 -13.41
CA ALA A 90 -50.53 -86.22 -13.88
C ALA A 90 -50.89 -85.02 -12.99
N TYR A 91 -52.15 -84.91 -12.56
CA TYR A 91 -52.58 -83.88 -11.62
C TYR A 91 -51.87 -84.00 -10.25
N LEU A 92 -51.78 -85.22 -9.71
CA LEU A 92 -51.12 -85.48 -8.43
C LEU A 92 -49.61 -85.25 -8.49
N GLU A 93 -48.96 -85.54 -9.62
CA GLU A 93 -47.54 -85.27 -9.85
C GLU A 93 -47.26 -83.76 -9.88
N ILE A 94 -48.06 -82.98 -10.61
CA ILE A 94 -47.98 -81.52 -10.64
C ILE A 94 -48.25 -80.93 -9.26
N TYR A 95 -49.28 -81.42 -8.54
CA TYR A 95 -49.59 -80.95 -7.19
C TYR A 95 -48.48 -81.30 -6.18
N ARG A 96 -47.89 -82.50 -6.26
CA ARG A 96 -46.76 -82.91 -5.42
C ARG A 96 -45.52 -82.06 -5.69
N LEU A 97 -45.26 -81.69 -6.95
CA LEU A 97 -44.18 -80.79 -7.30
C LEU A 97 -44.48 -79.38 -6.79
N LEU A 98 -45.57 -78.75 -7.23
CA LEU A 98 -45.91 -77.36 -6.89
C LEU A 98 -46.08 -77.14 -5.37
N GLY A 99 -46.61 -78.11 -4.64
CA GLY A 99 -46.75 -78.08 -3.18
C GLY A 99 -45.45 -78.24 -2.39
N GLN A 100 -44.30 -78.47 -3.04
CA GLN A 100 -42.98 -78.51 -2.42
C GLN A 100 -42.20 -77.19 -2.55
N LEU A 101 -42.72 -76.19 -3.28
CA LEU A 101 -42.02 -74.91 -3.50
C LEU A 101 -42.34 -73.91 -2.38
N PRO A 102 -41.33 -73.22 -1.81
CA PRO A 102 -41.55 -72.03 -1.01
C PRO A 102 -42.18 -70.89 -1.84
N ASP A 103 -43.08 -70.14 -1.24
CA ASP A 103 -43.68 -68.92 -1.82
C ASP A 103 -42.59 -67.96 -2.33
N PRO A 104 -42.62 -67.55 -3.61
CA PRO A 104 -41.58 -66.69 -4.18
C PRO A 104 -41.72 -65.21 -3.77
N VAL A 105 -42.91 -64.75 -3.33
CA VAL A 105 -43.14 -63.34 -2.97
C VAL A 105 -42.20 -62.85 -1.85
N PRO A 106 -42.11 -63.51 -0.67
CA PRO A 106 -41.21 -63.08 0.39
C PRO A 106 -39.72 -63.20 0.04
N LEU A 107 -39.35 -63.95 -1.00
CA LEU A 107 -37.98 -64.02 -1.51
C LEU A 107 -37.64 -62.77 -2.34
N PHE A 108 -38.59 -62.28 -3.14
CA PHE A 108 -38.43 -61.02 -3.88
C PHE A 108 -38.40 -59.81 -2.94
N ASP A 109 -39.24 -59.77 -1.90
CA ASP A 109 -39.19 -58.70 -0.89
C ASP A 109 -37.83 -58.66 -0.17
N GLN A 110 -37.26 -59.82 0.16
CA GLN A 110 -35.91 -59.92 0.75
C GLN A 110 -34.83 -59.44 -0.24
N LEU A 111 -34.89 -59.85 -1.51
CA LEU A 111 -33.97 -59.40 -2.57
C LEU A 111 -34.03 -57.89 -2.81
N LEU A 112 -35.23 -57.28 -2.80
CA LEU A 112 -35.41 -55.84 -2.93
C LEU A 112 -34.81 -55.11 -1.72
N ALA A 113 -35.12 -55.55 -0.51
CA ALA A 113 -34.57 -54.98 0.73
C ALA A 113 -33.05 -55.16 0.87
N GLU A 114 -32.43 -56.17 0.24
CA GLU A 114 -30.97 -56.29 0.14
C GLU A 114 -30.37 -55.41 -0.97
N THR A 115 -31.10 -55.19 -2.07
CA THR A 115 -30.69 -54.28 -3.16
C THR A 115 -30.66 -52.82 -2.69
N GLU A 116 -31.67 -52.39 -1.90
CA GLU A 116 -31.69 -51.05 -1.28
C GLU A 116 -30.54 -50.84 -0.29
N LYS A 117 -30.20 -51.87 0.50
CA LYS A 117 -29.03 -51.86 1.40
C LYS A 117 -27.71 -51.81 0.62
N LEU A 118 -27.61 -52.52 -0.51
CA LEU A 118 -26.43 -52.48 -1.37
C LEU A 118 -26.20 -51.06 -1.94
N GLY A 119 -27.23 -50.43 -2.50
CA GLY A 119 -27.14 -49.05 -2.99
C GLY A 119 -26.78 -48.05 -1.87
N SER A 120 -27.31 -48.25 -0.66
CA SER A 120 -26.93 -47.45 0.51
C SER A 120 -25.45 -47.61 0.88
N ILE A 121 -24.91 -48.83 0.76
CA ILE A 121 -23.49 -49.14 1.03
C ILE A 121 -22.58 -48.59 -0.07
N GLU A 122 -22.98 -48.62 -1.34
CA GLU A 122 -22.22 -47.99 -2.44
C GLU A 122 -22.10 -46.47 -2.25
N LEU A 123 -23.17 -45.81 -1.80
CA LEU A 123 -23.16 -44.38 -1.44
C LEU A 123 -22.18 -44.11 -0.29
N LEU A 124 -22.27 -44.85 0.83
CA LEU A 124 -21.37 -44.72 1.97
C LEU A 124 -19.91 -45.04 1.63
N GLU A 125 -19.66 -45.96 0.70
CA GLU A 125 -18.33 -46.23 0.14
C GLU A 125 -17.82 -45.05 -0.69
N SER A 126 -18.68 -44.41 -1.49
CA SER A 126 -18.30 -43.23 -2.30
C SER A 126 -17.96 -42.03 -1.41
N GLU A 127 -18.73 -41.80 -0.35
CA GLU A 127 -18.48 -40.79 0.67
C GLU A 127 -17.17 -41.08 1.42
N ASN A 128 -16.93 -42.33 1.84
CA ASN A 128 -15.66 -42.74 2.44
C ASN A 128 -14.45 -42.48 1.53
N LYS A 129 -14.61 -42.68 0.21
CA LYS A 129 -13.54 -42.41 -0.77
C LYS A 129 -13.29 -40.90 -0.92
N LEU A 130 -14.32 -40.06 -0.86
CA LEU A 130 -14.22 -38.60 -0.86
C LEU A 130 -13.57 -38.09 0.44
N LEU A 131 -14.08 -38.47 1.61
CA LEU A 131 -13.55 -38.07 2.92
C LEU A 131 -12.08 -38.48 3.11
N ARG A 132 -11.68 -39.68 2.64
CA ARG A 132 -10.27 -40.11 2.64
C ARG A 132 -9.41 -39.25 1.71
N LYS A 133 -9.93 -38.81 0.57
CA LYS A 133 -9.23 -37.89 -0.33
C LYS A 133 -9.07 -36.51 0.31
N GLU A 134 -10.14 -35.94 0.86
CA GLU A 134 -10.12 -34.66 1.57
C GLU A 134 -9.17 -34.68 2.78
N LEU A 135 -9.14 -35.77 3.54
CA LEU A 135 -8.15 -36.00 4.59
C LEU A 135 -6.71 -36.02 4.03
N SER A 136 -6.48 -36.64 2.87
CA SER A 136 -5.16 -36.66 2.23
C SER A 136 -4.73 -35.29 1.67
N ASP A 137 -5.66 -34.52 1.11
CA ASP A 137 -5.41 -33.17 0.59
C ASP A 137 -5.22 -32.15 1.72
N THR A 138 -5.98 -32.25 2.83
CA THR A 138 -5.77 -31.43 4.03
C THR A 138 -4.45 -31.77 4.75
N MET A 139 -4.10 -33.06 4.91
CA MET A 139 -2.77 -33.47 5.39
C MET A 139 -1.64 -32.93 4.51
N ARG A 140 -1.81 -32.94 3.17
CA ARG A 140 -0.84 -32.37 2.24
C ARG A 140 -0.74 -30.85 2.35
N ASN A 141 -1.84 -30.15 2.58
CA ASN A 141 -1.81 -28.70 2.79
C ASN A 141 -1.20 -28.34 4.16
N LEU A 142 -1.45 -29.13 5.20
CA LEU A 142 -0.79 -28.99 6.50
C LEU A 142 0.73 -29.19 6.41
N SER A 143 1.21 -30.14 5.59
CA SER A 143 2.65 -30.35 5.40
C SER A 143 3.31 -29.21 4.60
N LYS A 144 2.63 -28.64 3.60
CA LYS A 144 3.06 -27.38 2.94
C LYS A 144 3.13 -26.24 3.95
N ALA A 145 2.07 -26.00 4.72
CA ALA A 145 2.00 -24.92 5.70
C ALA A 145 3.16 -24.99 6.71
N LYS A 146 3.44 -26.16 7.29
CA LYS A 146 4.60 -26.37 8.18
C LYS A 146 5.95 -26.12 7.50
N SER A 147 6.08 -26.41 6.20
CA SER A 147 7.30 -26.09 5.44
C SER A 147 7.46 -24.58 5.17
N GLN A 148 6.35 -23.88 4.89
CA GLN A 148 6.32 -22.43 4.71
C GLN A 148 6.54 -21.68 6.04
N GLU A 149 5.97 -22.17 7.14
CA GLU A 149 6.21 -21.70 8.51
C GLU A 149 7.71 -21.81 8.88
N SER A 150 8.34 -22.96 8.59
CA SER A 150 9.78 -23.13 8.80
C SER A 150 10.65 -22.23 7.91
N GLN A 151 10.16 -21.82 6.74
CA GLN A 151 10.83 -20.82 5.90
C GLN A 151 10.62 -19.41 6.44
N SER A 152 9.39 -19.06 6.83
CA SER A 152 9.01 -17.77 7.42
C SER A 152 9.79 -17.47 8.71
N ALA A 153 9.95 -18.47 9.60
CA ALA A 153 10.78 -18.36 10.79
C ALA A 153 12.25 -18.06 10.46
N LYS A 154 12.81 -18.70 9.42
CA LYS A 154 14.19 -18.46 8.95
C LYS A 154 14.36 -17.09 8.28
N THR A 155 13.34 -16.60 7.57
CA THR A 155 13.38 -15.24 7.01
C THR A 155 13.25 -14.19 8.11
N LYS A 156 12.37 -14.39 9.11
CA LYS A 156 12.23 -13.48 10.26
C LYS A 156 13.51 -13.37 11.07
N ALA A 157 14.11 -14.49 11.49
CA ALA A 157 15.38 -14.48 12.23
C ALA A 157 16.55 -13.84 11.44
N ARG A 158 16.52 -13.92 10.10
CA ARG A 158 17.49 -13.23 9.24
C ARG A 158 17.19 -11.74 9.06
N LEU A 159 15.93 -11.34 9.11
CA LEU A 159 15.49 -9.95 9.07
C LEU A 159 15.92 -9.27 10.38
N GLU A 160 15.57 -9.85 11.52
CA GLU A 160 16.02 -9.47 12.87
C GLU A 160 17.56 -9.38 12.97
N GLN A 161 18.30 -10.35 12.41
CA GLN A 161 19.77 -10.26 12.37
C GLN A 161 20.27 -9.05 11.55
N LEU A 162 19.61 -8.71 10.45
CA LEU A 162 19.98 -7.56 9.63
C LEU A 162 19.56 -6.23 10.26
N GLU A 163 18.44 -6.19 10.96
CA GLU A 163 18.00 -5.02 11.74
C GLU A 163 18.97 -4.73 12.89
N ASN A 164 19.31 -5.74 13.70
CA ASN A 164 20.31 -5.60 14.75
C ASN A 164 21.69 -5.15 14.20
N GLN A 165 22.09 -5.63 13.01
CA GLN A 165 23.32 -5.15 12.34
C GLN A 165 23.20 -3.72 11.80
N MET A 166 22.05 -3.30 11.28
CA MET A 166 21.84 -1.91 10.89
C MET A 166 21.89 -1.00 12.13
N GLU A 167 21.15 -1.36 13.17
CA GLU A 167 21.07 -0.62 14.44
C GLU A 167 22.45 -0.47 15.09
N GLU A 168 23.24 -1.55 15.16
CA GLU A 168 24.63 -1.48 15.64
C GLU A 168 25.47 -0.48 14.82
N THR A 169 25.38 -0.51 13.48
CA THR A 169 26.13 0.44 12.63
C THR A 169 25.59 1.88 12.69
N ILE A 170 24.31 2.07 13.01
CA ILE A 170 23.70 3.38 13.24
C ILE A 170 24.20 3.93 14.58
N GLN A 171 24.12 3.16 15.66
CA GLN A 171 24.62 3.54 16.98
C GLN A 171 26.13 3.85 16.95
N GLN A 172 26.95 3.03 16.27
CA GLN A 172 28.38 3.30 16.07
C GLN A 172 28.60 4.67 15.38
N ARG A 173 27.90 4.95 14.28
CA ARG A 173 28.02 6.23 13.56
C ARG A 173 27.51 7.43 14.34
N THR A 174 26.44 7.25 15.10
CA THR A 174 25.90 8.30 15.98
C THR A 174 26.90 8.61 17.09
N GLN A 175 27.51 7.60 17.72
CA GLN A 175 28.58 7.82 18.71
C GLN A 175 29.84 8.44 18.11
N GLU A 176 30.24 8.07 16.89
CA GLU A 176 31.34 8.71 16.16
C GLU A 176 31.05 10.20 15.92
N LYS A 177 29.84 10.53 15.44
CA LYS A 177 29.43 11.93 15.19
C LYS A 177 29.22 12.73 16.47
N GLU A 178 28.72 12.10 17.53
CA GLU A 178 28.60 12.73 18.85
C GLU A 178 29.99 13.11 19.39
N ARG A 179 30.98 12.21 19.30
CA ARG A 179 32.38 12.49 19.69
C ARG A 179 33.02 13.58 18.83
N GLU A 180 32.73 13.62 17.53
CA GLU A 180 33.19 14.66 16.61
C GLU A 180 32.63 16.04 16.99
N ILE A 181 31.32 16.11 17.32
CA ILE A 181 30.66 17.33 17.80
C ILE A 181 31.16 17.74 19.19
N GLN A 182 31.38 16.77 20.10
CA GLN A 182 32.01 17.02 21.41
C GLN A 182 33.42 17.62 21.22
N ALA A 183 34.25 17.05 20.34
CA ALA A 183 35.58 17.59 20.04
C ALA A 183 35.55 18.99 19.39
N GLU A 184 34.63 19.26 18.45
CA GLU A 184 34.48 20.62 17.90
C GLU A 184 34.02 21.62 18.97
N THR A 185 33.06 21.25 19.83
CA THR A 185 32.56 22.14 20.89
C THR A 185 33.60 22.38 21.99
N GLU A 186 34.36 21.35 22.40
CA GLU A 186 35.52 21.52 23.30
C GLU A 186 36.58 22.45 22.69
N GLY A 187 36.91 22.29 21.41
CA GLY A 187 37.84 23.17 20.70
C GLY A 187 37.38 24.63 20.64
N VAL A 188 36.09 24.86 20.37
CA VAL A 188 35.49 26.21 20.42
C VAL A 188 35.51 26.78 21.85
N ILE A 189 35.19 25.97 22.86
CA ILE A 189 35.25 26.37 24.28
C ILE A 189 36.69 26.73 24.70
N GLN A 190 37.69 25.98 24.25
CA GLN A 190 39.11 26.30 24.51
C GLN A 190 39.51 27.62 23.85
N HIS A 191 39.22 27.79 22.55
CA HIS A 191 39.52 29.04 21.84
C HIS A 191 38.82 30.27 22.46
N LEU A 192 37.58 30.12 22.92
CA LEU A 192 36.87 31.20 23.63
C LEU A 192 37.50 31.52 24.99
N LYS A 193 37.95 30.52 25.75
CA LYS A 193 38.68 30.72 27.01
C LYS A 193 40.04 31.41 26.79
N ASP A 194 40.80 30.99 25.79
CA ASP A 194 42.07 31.64 25.43
C ASP A 194 41.86 33.10 24.98
N ARG A 195 40.78 33.36 24.24
CA ARG A 195 40.37 34.71 23.87
C ARG A 195 39.94 35.54 25.06
N GLU A 196 39.21 34.97 26.01
CA GLU A 196 38.83 35.62 27.27
C GLU A 196 40.08 36.00 28.08
N ILE A 197 40.99 35.04 28.30
CA ILE A 197 42.28 35.25 29.00
C ILE A 197 43.12 36.33 28.30
N SER A 198 43.12 36.37 26.96
CA SER A 198 43.77 37.43 26.17
C SER A 198 43.15 38.82 26.42
N LEU A 199 41.82 38.91 26.46
CA LEU A 199 41.10 40.15 26.75
C LEU A 199 41.28 40.59 28.21
N GLN A 200 41.23 39.67 29.18
CA GLN A 200 41.53 39.95 30.60
C GLN A 200 42.96 40.51 30.78
N LYS A 201 43.95 39.99 30.03
CA LYS A 201 45.32 40.53 30.00
C LYS A 201 45.36 41.95 29.42
N GLN A 202 44.64 42.22 28.32
CA GLN A 202 44.55 43.57 27.75
C GLN A 202 43.87 44.57 28.70
N VAL A 203 42.81 44.17 29.40
CA VAL A 203 42.10 45.00 30.39
C VAL A 203 42.99 45.28 31.60
N THR A 204 43.70 44.27 32.13
CA THR A 204 44.62 44.48 33.26
C THR A 204 45.83 45.34 32.88
N GLU A 205 46.36 45.22 31.66
CA GLU A 205 47.36 46.14 31.12
C GLU A 205 46.82 47.57 30.95
N ALA A 206 45.61 47.74 30.43
CA ALA A 206 44.98 49.05 30.25
C ALA A 206 44.74 49.72 31.61
N ASN A 207 44.24 48.98 32.60
CA ASN A 207 44.09 49.45 33.98
C ASN A 207 45.43 49.82 34.60
N ARG A 208 46.51 49.05 34.35
CA ARG A 208 47.87 49.41 34.82
C ARG A 208 48.39 50.68 34.16
N LYS A 209 48.07 50.92 32.88
CA LYS A 209 48.42 52.17 32.16
C LYS A 209 47.60 53.35 32.69
N LEU A 210 46.31 53.18 32.99
CA LEU A 210 45.47 54.19 33.62
C LEU A 210 45.95 54.55 35.03
N LEU A 211 46.25 53.56 35.89
CA LEU A 211 46.80 53.79 37.23
C LEU A 211 48.15 54.51 37.19
N HIS A 212 49.00 54.20 36.22
CA HIS A 212 50.26 54.94 36.00
C HIS A 212 50.02 56.38 35.52
N LEU A 213 49.05 56.61 34.64
CA LEU A 213 48.68 57.95 34.19
C LEU A 213 48.06 58.78 35.32
N GLN A 214 47.23 58.17 36.18
CA GLN A 214 46.69 58.80 37.38
C GLN A 214 47.80 59.16 38.36
N ALA A 215 48.68 58.23 38.73
CA ALA A 215 49.81 58.53 39.61
C ALA A 215 50.78 59.59 39.03
N SER A 216 50.94 59.63 37.69
CA SER A 216 51.70 60.67 37.00
C SER A 216 50.96 62.02 37.02
N GLN A 217 49.63 62.04 36.88
CA GLN A 217 48.82 63.25 36.98
C GLN A 217 48.83 63.79 38.40
N ASP A 218 48.66 62.93 39.42
CA ASP A 218 48.75 63.30 40.84
C ASP A 218 50.13 63.89 41.17
N SER A 219 51.21 63.30 40.63
CA SER A 219 52.56 63.83 40.79
C SER A 219 52.76 65.19 40.11
N VAL A 220 52.25 65.39 38.89
CA VAL A 220 52.31 66.70 38.20
C VAL A 220 51.43 67.73 38.92
N GLN A 221 50.25 67.34 39.40
CA GLN A 221 49.36 68.22 40.15
C GLN A 221 49.97 68.63 41.50
N ALA A 222 50.67 67.72 42.19
CA ALA A 222 51.47 68.05 43.37
C ALA A 222 52.61 69.02 43.05
N GLN A 223 53.36 68.81 41.95
CA GLN A 223 54.41 69.74 41.50
C GLN A 223 53.86 71.13 41.14
N VAL A 224 52.65 71.21 40.55
CA VAL A 224 51.98 72.48 40.27
C VAL A 224 51.56 73.19 41.56
N ILE A 225 51.04 72.46 42.55
CA ILE A 225 50.70 73.02 43.87
C ILE A 225 51.96 73.53 44.59
N ASP A 226 53.06 72.77 44.56
CA ASP A 226 54.37 73.17 45.11
C ASP A 226 54.93 74.42 44.40
N GLN A 227 54.78 74.54 43.08
CA GLN A 227 55.14 75.75 42.34
C GLN A 227 54.28 76.96 42.71
N TYR A 228 52.97 76.79 42.91
CA TYR A 228 52.11 77.88 43.40
C TYR A 228 52.48 78.30 44.82
N GLN A 229 52.65 77.35 45.76
CA GLN A 229 53.09 77.64 47.13
C GLN A 229 54.46 78.33 47.14
N SER A 230 55.41 77.84 46.34
CA SER A 230 56.73 78.46 46.21
C SER A 230 56.68 79.83 45.50
N TYR A 231 55.64 80.13 44.71
CA TYR A 231 55.42 81.47 44.15
C TYR A 231 54.82 82.40 45.21
N ASP A 232 53.82 81.95 45.95
CA ASP A 232 53.18 82.71 47.03
C ASP A 232 54.17 82.99 48.17
N ASP A 233 55.01 82.04 48.56
CA ASP A 233 56.10 82.25 49.53
C ASP A 233 57.09 83.32 49.05
N LYS A 234 57.45 83.31 47.75
CA LYS A 234 58.30 84.36 47.16
C LYS A 234 57.60 85.71 47.13
N LEU A 235 56.29 85.74 46.85
CA LEU A 235 55.48 86.95 46.86
C LEU A 235 55.38 87.53 48.28
N MET A 236 55.11 86.69 49.28
CA MET A 236 55.08 87.09 50.70
C MET A 236 56.45 87.55 51.19
N ALA A 237 57.54 86.90 50.77
CA ALA A 237 58.90 87.35 51.07
C ALA A 237 59.21 88.71 50.42
N ARG A 238 58.77 88.96 49.17
CA ARG A 238 58.90 90.27 48.53
C ARG A 238 58.01 91.34 49.16
N LEU A 239 56.82 90.99 49.62
CA LEU A 239 55.93 91.90 50.36
C LEU A 239 56.57 92.30 51.70
N ALA A 240 57.10 91.33 52.46
CA ALA A 240 57.84 91.59 53.69
C ALA A 240 59.13 92.41 53.46
N GLU A 241 59.84 92.18 52.34
CA GLU A 241 60.97 93.02 51.92
C GLU A 241 60.51 94.46 51.62
N THR A 242 59.38 94.65 50.91
CA THR A 242 58.83 96.00 50.68
C THR A 242 58.32 96.65 51.97
N ASP A 243 57.76 95.91 52.93
CA ASP A 243 57.36 96.44 54.23
C ASP A 243 58.58 96.86 55.07
N VAL A 244 59.68 96.11 55.01
CA VAL A 244 60.95 96.48 55.66
C VAL A 244 61.56 97.71 54.98
N LEU A 245 61.60 97.75 53.64
CA LEU A 245 62.06 98.91 52.88
C LEU A 245 61.18 100.14 53.11
N GLN A 246 59.87 99.97 53.30
CA GLN A 246 58.95 101.06 53.66
C GLN A 246 59.20 101.52 55.11
N ALA A 247 59.42 100.61 56.06
CA ALA A 247 59.78 100.96 57.42
C ALA A 247 61.17 101.64 57.51
N GLU A 248 62.12 101.27 56.65
CA GLU A 248 63.40 101.96 56.51
C GLU A 248 63.24 103.32 55.82
N LEU A 249 62.36 103.44 54.82
CA LEU A 249 61.98 104.71 54.20
C LEU A 249 61.29 105.64 55.21
N ASP A 250 60.42 105.13 56.08
CA ASP A 250 59.75 105.92 57.13
C ASP A 250 60.72 106.34 58.24
N ARG A 251 61.71 105.49 58.58
CA ARG A 251 62.84 105.87 59.46
C ARG A 251 63.74 106.90 58.79
N ALA A 252 64.02 106.75 57.49
CA ALA A 252 64.82 107.70 56.71
C ALA A 252 64.09 109.03 56.56
N ASN A 253 62.79 109.03 56.30
CA ASN A 253 61.92 110.20 56.26
C ASN A 253 61.84 110.87 57.63
N SER A 254 61.67 110.10 58.71
CA SER A 254 61.73 110.62 60.10
C SER A 254 63.09 111.24 60.42
N ARG A 255 64.18 110.63 59.94
CA ARG A 255 65.55 111.17 60.07
C ARG A 255 65.78 112.38 59.16
N ILE A 256 65.17 112.45 57.98
CA ILE A 256 65.19 113.60 57.08
C ILE A 256 64.39 114.75 57.70
N VAL A 257 63.20 114.51 58.25
CA VAL A 257 62.41 115.51 58.98
C VAL A 257 63.16 115.99 60.24
N GLY A 258 63.82 115.08 60.97
CA GLY A 258 64.70 115.44 62.09
C GLY A 258 65.92 116.26 61.64
N LEU A 259 66.57 115.86 60.54
CA LEU A 259 67.68 116.59 59.93
C LEU A 259 67.24 117.87 59.20
N GLN A 260 65.96 118.02 58.84
CA GLN A 260 65.37 119.24 58.29
C GLN A 260 64.99 120.18 59.41
N ALA A 261 64.40 119.72 60.52
CA ALA A 261 64.24 120.54 61.73
C ALA A 261 65.61 121.01 62.27
N ALA A 262 66.62 120.13 62.24
CA ALA A 262 68.01 120.47 62.57
C ALA A 262 68.68 121.34 61.49
N ASN A 263 68.39 121.17 60.20
CA ASN A 263 68.87 122.07 59.13
C ASN A 263 68.12 123.38 59.10
N ASP A 264 66.91 123.49 59.62
CA ASP A 264 66.18 124.75 59.73
C ASP A 264 66.60 125.49 61.00
N LYS A 265 67.01 124.75 62.05
CA LYS A 265 67.79 125.33 63.15
C LYS A 265 69.15 125.82 62.62
N LEU A 266 69.91 124.95 61.95
CA LEU A 266 71.21 125.30 61.37
C LEU A 266 71.13 126.29 60.20
N LYS A 267 70.00 126.46 59.50
CA LYS A 267 69.78 127.53 58.51
C LYS A 267 69.34 128.83 59.16
N ARG A 268 68.66 128.81 60.32
CA ARG A 268 68.55 130.03 61.14
C ARG A 268 69.93 130.46 61.67
N GLU A 269 70.85 129.50 61.84
CA GLU A 269 72.25 129.73 62.26
C GLU A 269 73.23 129.88 61.06
N ALA A 270 72.81 129.58 59.82
CA ALA A 270 73.62 129.66 58.58
C ALA A 270 73.01 130.57 57.50
N THR A 271 71.90 131.25 57.77
CA THR A 271 71.64 132.57 57.17
C THR A 271 72.69 133.61 57.58
N GLU A 272 73.62 133.23 58.46
CA GLU A 272 74.82 133.99 58.82
C GLU A 272 76.09 133.59 57.99
N ALA A 273 76.12 132.52 57.16
CA ALA A 273 77.23 132.15 56.23
C ALA A 273 76.95 131.00 55.18
N GLY A 274 77.51 131.00 53.93
CA GLY A 274 77.35 129.84 52.96
C GLY A 274 78.05 129.82 51.55
N GLN A 275 77.71 128.81 50.69
CA GLN A 275 78.00 128.53 49.21
C GLN A 275 79.38 127.91 48.77
N VAL A 276 79.68 127.27 47.58
CA VAL A 276 79.01 126.92 46.25
C VAL A 276 79.55 125.56 45.58
N THR A 277 79.46 125.26 44.24
CA THR A 277 79.49 123.87 43.61
C THR A 277 80.47 123.42 42.42
N PRO A 278 80.13 123.16 41.10
CA PRO A 278 80.49 121.89 40.35
C PRO A 278 80.99 121.90 38.83
N ALA A 279 81.24 120.70 38.19
CA ALA A 279 80.93 120.25 36.75
C ALA A 279 82.02 119.80 35.65
N ASP A 280 81.55 119.09 34.56
CA ASP A 280 81.93 118.85 33.08
C ASP A 280 83.33 118.30 32.53
N ALA A 281 83.65 117.75 31.29
CA ALA A 281 83.10 117.19 29.97
C ALA A 281 84.20 116.29 29.19
N ALA A 282 84.36 115.85 27.89
CA ALA A 282 83.83 116.02 26.47
C ALA A 282 84.25 114.86 25.41
N ASP A 283 84.45 115.11 24.06
CA ASP A 283 84.28 114.22 22.81
C ASP A 283 85.55 113.98 21.86
N ASP A 284 85.70 113.56 20.54
CA ASP A 284 84.94 113.25 19.23
C ASP A 284 85.82 112.54 18.05
N ALA A 285 85.30 112.29 16.79
CA ALA A 285 85.91 111.99 15.39
C ALA A 285 86.07 110.49 14.82
N ASP A 286 86.39 110.05 13.54
CA ASP A 286 86.85 110.51 12.15
C ASP A 286 86.62 109.46 10.93
N MET A 287 87.07 109.62 9.63
CA MET A 287 86.76 108.75 8.40
C MET A 287 87.77 108.68 7.17
N ALA A 288 87.85 107.58 6.34
CA ALA A 288 88.49 107.54 4.97
C ALA A 288 88.21 106.31 4.03
N GLY A 289 88.13 106.47 2.68
CA GLY A 289 88.23 105.36 1.68
C GLY A 289 87.74 105.66 0.23
N GLY A 290 88.32 105.03 -0.82
CA GLY A 290 87.88 105.27 -2.22
C GLY A 290 88.38 104.36 -3.36
N SER A 291 89.69 104.07 -3.48
CA SER A 291 90.24 103.38 -4.69
C SER A 291 89.87 101.90 -4.83
N HIS A 292 89.38 101.26 -3.78
CA HIS A 292 88.94 99.85 -3.84
C HIS A 292 87.59 99.68 -4.55
N LEU A 293 86.74 100.72 -4.51
CA LEU A 293 85.32 100.64 -4.86
C LEU A 293 85.06 100.19 -6.30
N THR A 294 85.87 100.62 -7.27
CA THR A 294 85.66 100.25 -8.68
C THR A 294 85.95 98.77 -8.94
N ARG A 295 86.94 98.19 -8.24
CA ARG A 295 87.29 96.78 -8.39
C ARG A 295 86.39 95.86 -7.55
N THR A 296 85.82 96.36 -6.45
CA THR A 296 84.74 95.62 -5.78
C THR A 296 83.48 95.64 -6.64
N LEU A 297 83.07 96.77 -7.23
CA LEU A 297 81.91 96.84 -8.14
C LEU A 297 81.96 95.83 -9.31
N GLU A 298 83.12 95.65 -9.96
CA GLU A 298 83.26 94.62 -11.00
C GLU A 298 83.09 93.19 -10.46
N LEU A 299 83.58 92.92 -9.24
CA LEU A 299 83.46 91.60 -8.60
C LEU A 299 82.05 91.37 -8.03
N GLU A 300 81.42 92.41 -7.48
CA GLU A 300 80.03 92.45 -7.02
C GLU A 300 79.09 92.10 -8.18
N GLN A 301 79.20 92.74 -9.34
CA GLN A 301 78.37 92.42 -10.51
C GLN A 301 78.53 90.97 -11.00
N ASN A 302 79.75 90.42 -10.93
CA ASN A 302 79.98 89.00 -11.27
C ASN A 302 79.44 88.05 -10.20
N VAL A 303 79.52 88.41 -8.91
CA VAL A 303 78.90 87.66 -7.81
C VAL A 303 77.37 87.74 -7.88
N ASP A 304 76.77 88.87 -8.24
CA ASP A 304 75.34 89.04 -8.44
C ASP A 304 74.83 88.17 -9.60
N TYR A 305 75.55 88.13 -10.72
CA TYR A 305 75.22 87.23 -11.82
C TYR A 305 75.30 85.75 -11.41
N LEU A 306 76.40 85.35 -10.75
CA LEU A 306 76.61 83.97 -10.31
C LEU A 306 75.64 83.54 -9.21
N THR A 307 75.23 84.45 -8.32
CA THR A 307 74.23 84.16 -7.28
C THR A 307 72.82 84.10 -7.87
N GLN A 308 72.45 84.97 -8.81
CA GLN A 308 71.17 84.86 -9.53
C GLN A 308 71.07 83.55 -10.32
N GLU A 309 72.14 83.11 -10.98
CA GLU A 309 72.17 81.83 -11.70
C GLU A 309 72.19 80.62 -10.74
N ALA A 310 72.95 80.69 -9.64
CA ALA A 310 72.90 79.67 -8.59
C ALA A 310 71.52 79.58 -7.92
N GLU A 311 70.81 80.70 -7.77
CA GLU A 311 69.42 80.71 -7.32
C GLU A 311 68.46 80.15 -8.37
N ARG A 312 68.63 80.47 -9.67
CA ARG A 312 67.84 79.86 -10.75
C ARG A 312 67.96 78.34 -10.72
N LEU A 313 69.19 77.83 -10.66
CA LEU A 313 69.48 76.40 -10.56
C LEU A 313 68.95 75.79 -9.27
N ARG A 314 69.02 76.48 -8.12
CA ARG A 314 68.40 76.02 -6.86
C ARG A 314 66.87 75.97 -6.95
N ARG A 315 66.22 76.93 -7.59
CA ARG A 315 64.76 76.95 -7.80
C ARG A 315 64.32 75.80 -8.72
N GLU A 316 65.05 75.58 -9.82
CA GLU A 316 64.80 74.47 -10.75
C GLU A 316 65.05 73.11 -10.11
N LEU A 317 66.12 72.97 -9.32
CA LEU A 317 66.42 71.75 -8.57
C LEU A 317 65.36 71.50 -7.48
N ALA A 318 64.92 72.52 -6.74
CA ALA A 318 63.83 72.39 -5.76
C ALA A 318 62.47 72.05 -6.41
N VAL A 319 62.20 72.54 -7.62
CA VAL A 319 61.02 72.11 -8.41
C VAL A 319 61.17 70.65 -8.85
N ARG A 320 62.37 70.23 -9.27
CA ARG A 320 62.66 68.83 -9.62
C ARG A 320 62.55 67.90 -8.42
N GLU A 321 63.05 68.29 -7.25
CA GLU A 321 62.92 67.53 -5.99
C GLU A 321 61.45 67.42 -5.55
N ARG A 322 60.66 68.49 -5.69
CA ARG A 322 59.20 68.45 -5.48
C ARG A 322 58.49 67.53 -6.49
N ALA A 323 58.99 67.42 -7.71
CA ALA A 323 58.47 66.45 -8.68
C ALA A 323 58.87 65.01 -8.32
N THR A 324 60.13 64.74 -7.98
CA THR A 324 60.61 63.39 -7.62
C THR A 324 60.13 62.89 -6.27
N THR A 325 59.70 63.77 -5.35
CA THR A 325 59.02 63.38 -4.09
C THR A 325 57.52 63.17 -4.28
N ARG A 326 56.88 63.89 -5.21
CA ARG A 326 55.46 63.67 -5.55
C ARG A 326 55.23 62.46 -6.47
N LEU A 327 56.21 62.09 -7.29
CA LEU A 327 56.12 60.91 -8.17
C LEU A 327 55.79 59.62 -7.40
N PRO A 328 56.58 59.17 -6.39
CA PRO A 328 56.26 57.96 -5.61
C PRO A 328 54.98 58.10 -4.76
N GLN A 329 54.57 59.33 -4.42
CA GLN A 329 53.29 59.57 -3.76
C GLN A 329 52.11 59.29 -4.72
N VAL A 330 52.22 59.71 -5.99
CA VAL A 330 51.22 59.45 -7.02
C VAL A 330 51.24 57.97 -7.45
N GLU A 331 52.41 57.35 -7.58
CA GLU A 331 52.54 55.92 -7.86
C GLU A 331 51.96 55.06 -6.73
N SER A 332 52.19 55.43 -5.46
CA SER A 332 51.57 54.78 -4.30
C SER A 332 50.05 54.96 -4.26
N GLN A 333 49.54 56.15 -4.60
CA GLN A 333 48.10 56.39 -4.74
C GLN A 333 47.47 55.60 -5.89
N LEU A 334 48.17 55.47 -7.03
CA LEU A 334 47.74 54.68 -8.16
C LEU A 334 47.69 53.19 -7.79
N ALA A 335 48.75 52.63 -7.22
CA ALA A 335 48.80 51.24 -6.77
C ALA A 335 47.73 50.94 -5.70
N ALA A 336 47.46 51.87 -4.78
CA ALA A 336 46.37 51.75 -3.82
C ALA A 336 44.98 51.76 -4.49
N LYS A 337 44.80 52.56 -5.56
CA LYS A 337 43.56 52.57 -6.34
C LYS A 337 43.40 51.35 -7.24
N GLU A 338 44.49 50.82 -7.81
CA GLU A 338 44.48 49.55 -8.54
C GLU A 338 44.14 48.37 -7.62
N ALA A 339 44.73 48.31 -6.42
CA ALA A 339 44.36 47.35 -5.39
C ALA A 339 42.90 47.49 -4.95
N GLU A 340 42.38 48.72 -4.83
CA GLU A 340 40.96 48.97 -4.55
C GLU A 340 40.05 48.52 -5.71
N VAL A 341 40.43 48.79 -6.96
CA VAL A 341 39.70 48.31 -8.16
C VAL A 341 39.70 46.79 -8.23
N LEU A 342 40.82 46.11 -7.95
CA LEU A 342 40.88 44.64 -7.88
C LEU A 342 40.02 44.09 -6.73
N ARG A 343 39.99 44.77 -5.57
CA ARG A 343 39.08 44.44 -4.46
C ARG A 343 37.60 44.63 -4.84
N LEU A 344 37.27 45.69 -5.59
CA LEU A 344 35.92 45.93 -6.08
C LEU A 344 35.52 44.92 -7.17
N GLN A 345 36.41 44.57 -8.10
CA GLN A 345 36.17 43.53 -9.12
C GLN A 345 35.99 42.13 -8.49
N THR A 346 36.78 41.78 -7.48
CA THR A 346 36.61 40.51 -6.76
C THR A 346 35.36 40.51 -5.88
N SER A 347 34.98 41.64 -5.30
CA SER A 347 33.69 41.76 -4.59
C SER A 347 32.48 41.78 -5.53
N LEU A 348 32.62 42.29 -6.76
CA LEU A 348 31.59 42.25 -7.79
C LEU A 348 31.39 40.81 -8.27
N LYS A 349 32.48 40.10 -8.59
CA LYS A 349 32.44 38.67 -8.97
C LYS A 349 31.83 37.75 -7.92
N ARG A 350 31.89 38.13 -6.65
CA ARG A 350 31.25 37.43 -5.51
C ARG A 350 29.75 37.81 -5.34
N VAL A 351 29.22 38.62 -6.24
CA VAL A 351 27.83 39.09 -6.29
C VAL A 351 27.25 38.93 -7.73
N ASP A 352 28.02 38.37 -8.67
CA ASP A 352 27.54 37.98 -10.01
C ASP A 352 26.39 36.93 -9.92
N ASP A 353 26.33 36.18 -8.82
CA ASP A 353 25.26 35.26 -8.48
C ASP A 353 23.97 35.96 -7.99
N TYR A 354 23.99 37.25 -7.69
CA TYR A 354 22.82 37.98 -7.19
C TYR A 354 21.63 37.95 -8.16
N GLU A 355 21.84 37.91 -9.47
CA GLU A 355 20.72 37.70 -10.42
C GLU A 355 20.25 36.24 -10.50
N ALA A 356 21.08 35.26 -10.13
CA ALA A 356 20.63 33.88 -9.94
C ALA A 356 19.81 33.79 -8.64
N ILE A 357 20.36 34.26 -7.52
CA ILE A 357 19.69 34.31 -6.22
C ILE A 357 18.41 35.13 -6.29
N LYS A 358 18.35 36.26 -7.00
CA LYS A 358 17.11 37.05 -7.17
C LYS A 358 16.06 36.32 -8.01
N ARG A 359 16.44 35.48 -8.97
CA ARG A 359 15.51 34.62 -9.72
C ARG A 359 15.07 33.42 -8.90
N GLU A 360 15.97 32.79 -8.15
CA GLU A 360 15.66 31.66 -7.27
C GLU A 360 14.81 32.09 -6.08
N LEU A 361 15.11 33.24 -5.46
CA LEU A 361 14.28 33.89 -4.45
C LEU A 361 12.97 34.42 -5.06
N GLY A 362 12.95 34.82 -6.34
CA GLY A 362 11.72 35.18 -7.06
C GLY A 362 10.80 33.98 -7.29
N ILE A 363 11.36 32.83 -7.68
CA ILE A 363 10.65 31.55 -7.80
C ILE A 363 10.23 31.05 -6.42
N MET A 364 11.10 31.12 -5.43
CA MET A 364 10.83 30.73 -4.06
C MET A 364 9.75 31.61 -3.44
N LYS A 365 9.77 32.93 -3.65
CA LYS A 365 8.69 33.83 -3.23
C LYS A 365 7.39 33.55 -3.99
N ALA A 366 7.43 33.22 -5.28
CA ALA A 366 6.23 32.83 -6.03
C ALA A 366 5.65 31.51 -5.50
N VAL A 367 6.49 30.53 -5.14
CA VAL A 367 6.08 29.26 -4.51
C VAL A 367 5.60 29.47 -3.07
N GLU A 368 6.29 30.30 -2.29
CA GLU A 368 5.98 30.64 -0.90
C GLU A 368 4.68 31.44 -0.80
N PHE A 369 4.39 32.37 -1.71
CA PHE A 369 3.10 33.04 -1.80
C PHE A 369 2.01 32.12 -2.40
N SER A 370 2.37 31.13 -3.23
CA SER A 370 1.44 30.08 -3.65
C SER A 370 1.13 29.05 -2.54
N LEU A 371 1.98 28.96 -1.52
CA LEU A 371 1.89 28.01 -0.41
C LEU A 371 1.28 28.65 0.86
N SER A 372 1.66 29.89 1.17
CA SER A 372 1.14 30.65 2.33
C SER A 372 -0.28 31.21 2.10
N HIS A 373 -0.71 31.37 0.85
CA HIS A 373 -2.11 31.71 0.53
C HIS A 373 -3.12 30.59 0.88
N TRP A 374 -2.67 29.46 1.44
CA TRP A 374 -3.52 28.40 1.98
C TRP A 374 -3.60 28.34 3.52
N ASP A 375 -2.82 29.14 4.28
CA ASP A 375 -2.71 28.98 5.75
C ASP A 375 -2.54 30.29 6.56
N ALA A 376 -2.88 31.46 5.99
CA ALA A 376 -2.87 32.73 6.74
C ALA A 376 -4.03 33.64 6.37
N GLY A 377 -4.75 34.14 7.38
CA GLY A 377 -5.89 35.05 7.21
C GLY A 377 -5.60 36.48 7.70
N ASP A 378 -6.27 37.43 7.05
CA ASP A 378 -6.70 38.74 7.58
C ASP A 378 -5.64 39.64 8.27
N TYR A 379 -5.00 40.53 7.50
CA TYR A 379 -5.19 42.00 7.61
C TYR A 379 -4.46 42.75 6.46
N PRO A 380 -4.90 43.97 6.06
CA PRO A 380 -4.28 44.75 5.00
C PRO A 380 -3.23 45.78 5.50
N GLY A 381 -2.32 46.20 4.62
CA GLY A 381 -1.41 47.33 4.85
C GLY A 381 -0.61 47.74 3.60
N ASP A 382 -0.44 49.04 3.38
CA ASP A 382 0.52 49.64 2.44
C ASP A 382 1.98 49.24 2.81
N ASP A 383 2.95 49.13 1.89
CA ASP A 383 3.54 50.26 1.17
C ASP A 383 4.24 49.85 -0.15
N ALA A 384 4.62 50.83 -0.96
CA ALA A 384 5.10 50.65 -2.34
C ALA A 384 6.63 50.56 -2.51
N GLU A 385 7.08 49.90 -3.58
CA GLU A 385 8.24 50.38 -4.37
C GLU A 385 8.26 49.85 -5.82
N GLU A 386 8.85 50.65 -6.72
CA GLU A 386 8.95 50.53 -8.20
C GLU A 386 10.05 49.52 -8.64
N LEU A 387 10.29 49.08 -9.89
CA LEU A 387 9.70 49.11 -11.26
C LEU A 387 10.43 47.98 -12.05
N PRO A 388 9.89 47.35 -13.13
CA PRO A 388 9.99 47.94 -14.49
C PRO A 388 8.83 47.59 -15.47
N PRO A 389 8.71 48.25 -16.64
CA PRO A 389 7.52 48.14 -17.49
C PRO A 389 7.56 46.98 -18.50
N GLY A 390 6.39 46.39 -18.80
CA GLY A 390 6.21 45.57 -20.01
C GLY A 390 5.13 44.48 -19.94
N LEU A 391 4.82 43.97 -18.75
CA LEU A 391 3.69 43.06 -18.52
C LEU A 391 2.81 43.61 -17.39
N SER A 392 1.50 43.55 -17.60
CA SER A 392 0.51 43.75 -16.55
C SER A 392 0.63 42.61 -15.52
N VAL A 393 0.99 42.98 -14.29
CA VAL A 393 0.92 42.05 -13.15
C VAL A 393 -0.53 41.69 -12.87
N GLU A 394 -1.45 42.62 -13.12
CA GLU A 394 -2.90 42.45 -12.97
C GLU A 394 -3.43 41.37 -13.93
N ASP A 395 -3.02 41.35 -15.21
CA ASP A 395 -3.46 40.32 -16.17
C ASP A 395 -2.98 38.91 -15.77
N SER A 396 -1.77 38.83 -15.20
CA SER A 396 -1.18 37.57 -14.74
C SER A 396 -1.83 37.10 -13.43
N LEU A 397 -2.08 38.04 -12.51
CA LEU A 397 -2.74 37.79 -11.23
C LEU A 397 -4.22 37.45 -11.43
N GLU A 398 -4.96 38.19 -12.25
CA GLU A 398 -6.36 37.90 -12.60
C GLU A 398 -6.46 36.53 -13.28
N LYS A 399 -5.56 36.20 -14.22
CA LYS A 399 -5.54 34.87 -14.84
C LYS A 399 -5.30 33.77 -13.80
N ILE A 400 -4.32 33.93 -12.91
CA ILE A 400 -4.04 32.95 -11.84
C ILE A 400 -5.24 32.85 -10.89
N LEU A 401 -5.85 33.98 -10.49
CA LEU A 401 -7.05 34.03 -9.64
C LEU A 401 -8.27 33.41 -10.32
N LEU A 402 -8.42 33.54 -11.63
CA LEU A 402 -9.48 32.87 -12.40
C LEU A 402 -9.23 31.36 -12.55
N GLU A 403 -7.98 30.93 -12.64
CA GLU A 403 -7.61 29.51 -12.66
C GLU A 403 -7.74 28.87 -11.28
N THR A 404 -7.32 29.54 -10.19
CA THR A 404 -7.55 29.07 -8.81
C THR A 404 -9.03 29.14 -8.43
N ASN A 405 -9.79 30.17 -8.80
CA ASN A 405 -11.22 30.24 -8.52
C ASN A 405 -11.98 29.12 -9.25
N LYS A 406 -11.62 28.79 -10.50
CA LYS A 406 -12.18 27.61 -11.20
C LYS A 406 -11.78 26.29 -10.54
N LYS A 407 -10.53 26.15 -10.09
CA LYS A 407 -10.04 24.96 -9.37
C LYS A 407 -10.80 24.79 -8.04
N LEU A 408 -10.88 25.84 -7.22
CA LEU A 408 -11.65 25.89 -5.98
C LEU A 408 -13.15 25.67 -6.21
N GLN A 409 -13.74 26.18 -7.29
CA GLN A 409 -15.12 25.82 -7.67
C GLN A 409 -15.26 24.34 -7.98
N SER A 410 -14.32 23.74 -8.71
CA SER A 410 -14.34 22.31 -9.03
C SER A 410 -14.17 21.43 -7.79
N GLU A 411 -13.25 21.79 -6.89
CA GLU A 411 -12.99 21.12 -5.60
C GLU A 411 -14.18 21.27 -4.66
N LEU A 412 -14.80 22.47 -4.60
CA LEU A 412 -16.03 22.71 -3.88
C LEU A 412 -17.20 21.88 -4.43
N THR A 413 -17.30 21.66 -5.74
CA THR A 413 -18.31 20.75 -6.30
C THR A 413 -17.98 19.28 -6.05
N HIS A 414 -16.70 18.89 -6.07
CA HIS A 414 -16.25 17.54 -5.77
C HIS A 414 -16.57 17.17 -4.32
N CYS A 415 -16.14 17.99 -3.36
CA CYS A 415 -16.38 17.78 -1.94
C CYS A 415 -17.87 17.90 -1.57
N LYS A 416 -18.65 18.74 -2.28
CA LYS A 416 -20.12 18.73 -2.17
C LYS A 416 -20.75 17.44 -2.68
N ASN A 417 -20.21 16.81 -3.73
CA ASN A 417 -20.71 15.53 -4.21
C ASN A 417 -20.37 14.43 -3.21
N GLU A 418 -19.11 14.35 -2.77
CA GLU A 418 -18.66 13.41 -1.73
C GLU A 418 -19.46 13.54 -0.43
N LEU A 419 -19.74 14.77 0.03
CA LEU A 419 -20.59 15.00 1.19
C LEU A 419 -22.04 14.54 0.96
N ASN A 420 -22.59 14.72 -0.24
CA ASN A 420 -23.92 14.22 -0.58
C ASN A 420 -23.96 12.68 -0.69
N ASP A 421 -22.88 12.05 -1.17
CA ASP A 421 -22.76 10.60 -1.28
C ASP A 421 -22.53 9.95 0.09
N ALA A 422 -21.66 10.52 0.94
CA ALA A 422 -21.53 10.14 2.34
C ALA A 422 -22.86 10.30 3.11
N HIS A 423 -23.65 11.36 2.86
CA HIS A 423 -25.00 11.49 3.44
C HIS A 423 -25.98 10.43 2.90
N ARG A 424 -25.88 10.01 1.63
CA ARG A 424 -26.70 8.93 1.05
C ARG A 424 -26.34 7.58 1.68
N GLU A 425 -25.05 7.29 1.85
CA GLU A 425 -24.56 6.09 2.53
C GLU A 425 -24.97 6.08 4.00
N GLN A 426 -24.81 7.20 4.71
CA GLN A 426 -25.27 7.36 6.09
C GLN A 426 -26.78 7.10 6.22
N ALA A 427 -27.60 7.61 5.29
CA ALA A 427 -29.04 7.36 5.26
C ALA A 427 -29.37 5.89 4.96
N ALA A 428 -28.66 5.25 4.04
CA ALA A 428 -28.83 3.83 3.74
C ALA A 428 -28.48 2.94 4.95
N VAL A 429 -27.33 3.20 5.59
CA VAL A 429 -26.90 2.51 6.81
C VAL A 429 -27.89 2.72 7.96
N GLN A 430 -28.49 3.91 8.11
CA GLN A 430 -29.55 4.14 9.09
C GLN A 430 -30.81 3.31 8.81
N VAL A 431 -31.20 3.13 7.54
CA VAL A 431 -32.34 2.30 7.14
C VAL A 431 -32.08 0.82 7.40
N ASP A 432 -30.91 0.30 7.02
CA ASP A 432 -30.56 -1.10 7.30
C ASP A 432 -30.36 -1.36 8.80
N LEU A 433 -29.82 -0.41 9.56
CA LEU A 433 -29.73 -0.50 11.03
C LEU A 433 -31.12 -0.51 11.68
N ALA A 434 -32.07 0.30 11.20
CA ALA A 434 -33.46 0.26 11.66
C ALA A 434 -34.14 -1.08 11.33
N LYS A 435 -33.91 -1.63 10.15
CA LYS A 435 -34.39 -2.94 9.70
C LYS A 435 -33.79 -4.09 10.53
N VAL A 436 -32.50 -4.07 10.82
CA VAL A 436 -31.84 -5.05 11.70
C VAL A 436 -32.38 -4.95 13.14
N ARG A 437 -32.60 -3.74 13.67
CA ARG A 437 -33.28 -3.56 14.98
C ARG A 437 -34.71 -4.10 14.98
N SER A 438 -35.47 -3.90 13.91
CA SER A 438 -36.82 -4.47 13.78
C SER A 438 -36.80 -6.01 13.72
N GLN A 439 -35.83 -6.60 13.02
CA GLN A 439 -35.65 -8.06 12.98
C GLN A 439 -35.16 -8.62 14.32
N LEU A 440 -34.33 -7.88 15.06
CA LEU A 440 -33.92 -8.26 16.40
C LEU A 440 -35.12 -8.29 17.35
N ALA A 441 -35.95 -7.23 17.38
CA ALA A 441 -37.17 -7.19 18.18
C ALA A 441 -38.20 -8.27 17.80
N GLU A 442 -38.33 -8.61 16.50
CA GLU A 442 -39.13 -9.75 16.03
C GLU A 442 -38.58 -11.09 16.54
N ARG A 443 -37.24 -11.24 16.61
CA ARG A 443 -36.60 -12.44 17.17
C ARG A 443 -36.69 -12.51 18.68
N GLU A 444 -36.53 -11.40 19.40
CA GLU A 444 -36.68 -11.32 20.86
C GLU A 444 -38.11 -11.65 21.28
N THR A 445 -39.11 -11.09 20.59
CA THR A 445 -40.52 -11.43 20.85
C THR A 445 -40.85 -12.88 20.47
N LEU A 446 -40.30 -13.41 19.36
CA LEU A 446 -40.45 -14.83 19.03
C LEU A 446 -39.81 -15.73 20.09
N VAL A 447 -38.59 -15.43 20.55
CA VAL A 447 -37.92 -16.17 21.62
C VAL A 447 -38.75 -16.12 22.90
N ALA A 448 -39.23 -14.96 23.33
CA ALA A 448 -40.09 -14.84 24.51
C ALA A 448 -41.38 -15.67 24.38
N THR A 449 -42.01 -15.72 23.19
CA THR A 449 -43.17 -16.62 22.98
C THR A 449 -42.80 -18.11 22.96
N LEU A 450 -41.60 -18.46 22.52
CA LEU A 450 -41.13 -19.85 22.57
C LEU A 450 -40.77 -20.27 23.99
N GLU A 451 -40.20 -19.37 24.79
CA GLU A 451 -39.92 -19.58 26.22
C GLU A 451 -41.23 -19.70 27.03
N ASP A 452 -42.22 -18.84 26.79
CA ASP A 452 -43.56 -18.93 27.39
C ASP A 452 -44.29 -20.23 26.97
N HIS A 453 -44.22 -20.61 25.69
CA HIS A 453 -44.73 -21.90 25.23
C HIS A 453 -44.00 -23.10 25.84
N LEU A 454 -42.69 -23.01 26.09
CA LEU A 454 -41.91 -24.09 26.74
C LEU A 454 -42.29 -24.21 28.23
N MET A 455 -42.40 -23.10 28.96
CA MET A 455 -42.93 -23.12 30.34
C MET A 455 -44.38 -23.62 30.39
N GLY A 456 -45.20 -23.32 29.38
CA GLY A 456 -46.56 -23.84 29.24
C GLY A 456 -46.66 -25.33 28.91
N ILE A 457 -45.56 -25.97 28.46
CA ILE A 457 -45.48 -27.42 28.16
C ILE A 457 -45.02 -28.22 29.40
N GLU A 458 -44.39 -27.58 30.37
CA GLU A 458 -43.98 -28.17 31.64
C GLU A 458 -45.09 -28.05 32.70
N PRO A 459 -46.18 -28.84 32.55
CA PRO A 459 -46.33 -29.94 33.50
C PRO A 459 -47.01 -31.19 32.92
N ARG A 460 -46.23 -32.20 32.46
CA ARG A 460 -46.78 -33.56 32.28
C ARG A 460 -45.81 -34.76 32.22
N VAL A 461 -44.51 -34.61 32.50
CA VAL A 461 -43.53 -35.72 32.47
C VAL A 461 -42.67 -35.75 33.74
N SER A 462 -43.32 -35.97 34.87
CA SER A 462 -42.66 -36.04 36.19
C SER A 462 -43.29 -37.09 37.13
N ASP A 463 -43.99 -38.07 36.58
CA ASP A 463 -44.83 -39.01 37.34
C ASP A 463 -44.65 -40.49 36.90
N ALA A 464 -43.42 -40.88 36.50
CA ALA A 464 -43.04 -42.28 36.23
C ALA A 464 -41.52 -42.53 36.14
N THR A 465 -40.83 -42.61 37.28
CA THR A 465 -39.81 -43.63 37.65
C THR A 465 -39.02 -43.15 38.86
N GLY A 466 -39.03 -43.91 39.96
CA GLY A 466 -38.04 -43.79 41.03
C GLY A 466 -37.27 -45.09 41.19
N VAL A 467 -36.04 -45.01 41.72
CA VAL A 467 -35.30 -46.04 42.50
C VAL A 467 -33.87 -45.49 42.74
N VAL A 468 -33.47 -45.41 44.02
CA VAL A 468 -32.11 -45.39 44.60
C VAL A 468 -31.02 -44.52 43.90
N GLY A 469 -30.34 -43.56 44.54
CA GLY A 469 -30.32 -43.14 45.95
C GLY A 469 -28.89 -43.16 46.54
N ASP A 470 -28.42 -42.02 47.07
CA ASP A 470 -27.19 -41.86 47.87
C ASP A 470 -27.32 -40.58 48.74
N ASP A 471 -26.48 -40.43 49.78
CA ASP A 471 -26.68 -39.50 50.91
C ASP A 471 -25.89 -38.16 50.84
N GLY A 472 -26.25 -37.20 51.72
CA GLY A 472 -25.56 -35.91 51.93
C GLY A 472 -26.44 -34.69 51.58
N ASP A 473 -27.32 -34.18 52.44
CA ASP A 473 -27.08 -33.53 53.75
C ASP A 473 -26.33 -32.19 53.69
N GLU A 474 -27.08 -31.11 53.45
CA GLU A 474 -27.20 -29.99 54.41
C GLU A 474 -28.44 -29.16 54.08
N GLY A 475 -29.13 -28.56 55.07
CA GLY A 475 -30.25 -27.66 54.79
C GLY A 475 -30.89 -27.02 56.02
N TYR A 476 -31.25 -25.73 55.90
CA TYR A 476 -31.94 -25.02 56.97
C TYR A 476 -32.97 -23.97 56.49
N VAL A 477 -34.26 -24.34 56.62
CA VAL A 477 -35.36 -23.49 57.14
C VAL A 477 -35.97 -22.37 56.23
N ARG A 478 -37.14 -22.71 55.64
CA ARG A 478 -38.51 -22.09 55.75
C ARG A 478 -38.68 -20.82 56.61
N SER A 479 -39.68 -19.94 56.50
CA SER A 479 -40.87 -19.66 55.63
C SER A 479 -41.17 -18.12 55.83
N GLU A 480 -42.24 -17.41 55.40
CA GLU A 480 -43.70 -17.61 55.24
C GLU A 480 -44.32 -16.63 54.21
N GLU A 481 -45.64 -16.44 54.19
CA GLU A 481 -46.45 -16.01 53.05
C GLU A 481 -47.14 -14.62 53.19
N GLY A 482 -46.89 -13.70 52.22
CA GLY A 482 -47.79 -12.60 51.79
C GLY A 482 -48.28 -11.55 52.84
N PRO A 483 -49.32 -10.75 52.54
CA PRO A 483 -49.90 -10.44 51.21
C PRO A 483 -50.23 -8.92 51.00
N THR A 484 -50.97 -8.61 49.90
CA THR A 484 -51.88 -7.45 49.68
C THR A 484 -51.38 -5.98 49.48
N SER A 485 -51.57 -5.51 48.22
CA SER A 485 -52.27 -4.28 47.79
C SER A 485 -51.85 -2.83 48.20
N ALA A 486 -51.39 -2.10 47.18
CA ALA A 486 -51.97 -0.83 46.68
C ALA A 486 -52.00 0.49 47.51
N SER A 487 -51.13 1.42 47.09
CA SER A 487 -51.45 2.83 46.74
C SER A 487 -52.10 3.79 47.76
N ARG A 488 -51.27 4.64 48.39
CA ARG A 488 -51.38 6.12 48.45
C ARG A 488 -50.10 6.72 49.09
N ALA A 489 -49.77 8.01 48.98
CA ALA A 489 -50.60 9.17 48.61
C ALA A 489 -49.93 10.14 47.62
N ASN A 490 -50.74 11.09 47.14
CA ASN A 490 -50.39 12.18 46.22
C ASN A 490 -50.57 13.53 46.96
N LEU A 491 -49.73 14.53 46.70
CA LEU A 491 -49.92 15.92 47.12
C LEU A 491 -49.42 16.89 46.05
N GLY A 492 -50.26 17.86 45.69
CA GLY A 492 -49.97 18.98 44.78
C GLY A 492 -51.14 19.97 44.75
N LEU A 493 -50.95 21.14 44.12
CA LEU A 493 -51.94 22.22 43.90
C LEU A 493 -51.44 23.00 42.64
N ALA A 494 -52.17 23.17 41.53
CA ALA A 494 -53.36 24.02 41.26
C ALA A 494 -53.04 25.54 41.36
N HIS A 495 -53.43 26.47 40.47
CA HIS A 495 -54.62 26.69 39.59
C HIS A 495 -54.21 27.47 38.29
N LYS A 496 -55.09 27.95 37.37
CA LYS A 496 -56.27 27.42 36.62
C LYS A 496 -56.79 28.51 35.62
N ALA A 497 -57.22 28.10 34.41
CA ALA A 497 -57.92 28.88 33.34
C ALA A 497 -57.10 29.96 32.57
N GLY A 498 -57.39 30.31 31.30
CA GLY A 498 -58.22 29.62 30.27
C GLY A 498 -58.69 30.50 29.09
N GLY A 499 -58.86 29.93 27.88
CA GLY A 499 -59.88 30.37 26.89
C GLY A 499 -59.48 30.95 25.51
N SER A 500 -60.01 30.33 24.44
CA SER A 500 -60.47 30.91 23.13
C SER A 500 -59.55 31.16 21.90
N SER A 501 -60.15 30.88 20.72
CA SER A 501 -59.98 31.42 19.33
C SER A 501 -58.66 31.38 18.52
N HIS A 502 -58.60 30.45 17.54
CA HIS A 502 -58.60 30.62 16.05
C HIS A 502 -57.77 31.71 15.29
N PRO A 503 -57.56 31.61 13.94
CA PRO A 503 -56.26 31.91 13.33
C PRO A 503 -56.23 32.89 12.11
N LEU A 504 -55.02 33.27 11.69
CA LEU A 504 -54.65 33.82 10.37
C LEU A 504 -53.23 33.29 9.99
N ALA A 505 -52.73 33.15 8.76
CA ALA A 505 -53.18 33.26 7.35
C ALA A 505 -52.26 34.19 6.50
N ALA A 506 -52.00 33.79 5.25
CA ALA A 506 -51.12 34.40 4.23
C ALA A 506 -49.59 34.40 4.55
N GLY A 507 -48.66 34.20 3.58
CA GLY A 507 -48.79 33.65 2.22
C GLY A 507 -48.19 34.52 1.11
N THR A 508 -47.31 33.95 0.26
CA THR A 508 -46.97 34.46 -1.09
C THR A 508 -46.24 33.40 -1.93
N SER A 509 -46.45 33.42 -3.25
CA SER A 509 -45.71 32.63 -4.27
C SER A 509 -45.89 33.32 -5.63
N PRO A 510 -44.90 33.24 -6.54
CA PRO A 510 -45.03 32.41 -7.76
C PRO A 510 -43.77 31.54 -7.99
N LEU A 511 -43.82 30.27 -8.45
CA LEU A 511 -44.39 29.65 -9.67
C LEU A 511 -43.44 29.63 -10.88
N VAL A 512 -42.93 28.43 -11.20
CA VAL A 512 -42.44 27.85 -12.51
C VAL A 512 -41.67 26.56 -12.09
N ARG A 513 -42.20 25.32 -12.16
CA ARG A 513 -42.52 24.45 -13.32
C ARG A 513 -41.27 24.23 -14.20
N ALA A 514 -40.58 23.08 -14.23
CA ALA A 514 -40.99 21.68 -14.42
C ALA A 514 -39.82 20.73 -14.06
N ALA A 515 -39.90 19.38 -14.02
CA ALA A 515 -40.98 18.42 -13.77
C ALA A 515 -40.36 17.04 -13.47
N THR A 516 -41.06 16.17 -12.73
CA THR A 516 -40.66 14.77 -12.48
C THR A 516 -41.86 13.82 -12.64
N PRO A 517 -41.68 12.58 -13.12
CA PRO A 517 -42.77 11.61 -13.25
C PRO A 517 -43.00 10.85 -11.93
N VAL A 518 -44.26 10.77 -11.50
CA VAL A 518 -44.69 9.93 -10.37
C VAL A 518 -45.48 8.74 -10.89
N VAL A 519 -45.11 7.52 -10.48
CA VAL A 519 -45.88 6.31 -10.77
C VAL A 519 -47.14 6.30 -9.91
N SER A 520 -48.30 6.19 -10.55
CA SER A 520 -49.59 6.30 -9.86
C SER A 520 -50.00 5.00 -9.17
N ARG A 521 -50.47 5.10 -7.93
CA ARG A 521 -51.28 4.06 -7.29
C ARG A 521 -52.70 4.14 -7.84
N ASN A 522 -53.29 2.98 -8.13
CA ASN A 522 -54.74 2.83 -8.07
C ASN A 522 -55.07 1.48 -7.40
N ALA A 523 -56.16 1.42 -6.66
CA ALA A 523 -56.61 0.23 -5.94
C ALA A 523 -57.99 -0.20 -6.46
N SER A 524 -58.38 -1.46 -6.23
CA SER A 524 -59.70 -1.85 -5.69
C SER A 524 -59.95 -3.36 -5.83
N PHE A 525 -60.68 -3.91 -4.85
CA PHE A 525 -61.44 -5.17 -4.86
C PHE A 525 -60.71 -6.50 -5.13
N GLY A 526 -61.03 -7.58 -4.41
CA GLY A 526 -62.00 -7.70 -3.31
C GLY A 526 -61.90 -9.04 -2.61
N GLY A 527 -62.56 -9.19 -1.45
CA GLY A 527 -62.47 -10.40 -0.63
C GLY A 527 -63.80 -10.83 -0.02
N ALA A 528 -64.19 -12.07 -0.30
CA ALA A 528 -65.12 -12.92 0.46
C ALA A 528 -64.94 -14.36 -0.08
N GLY A 529 -64.97 -15.44 0.72
CA GLY A 529 -65.08 -15.52 2.18
C GLY A 529 -66.19 -16.46 2.63
N LEU A 530 -65.88 -17.75 2.84
CA LEU A 530 -66.69 -18.65 3.65
C LEU A 530 -65.84 -19.82 4.19
N ALA A 531 -66.22 -20.37 5.34
CA ALA A 531 -65.50 -21.43 6.02
C ALA A 531 -66.29 -22.75 6.06
N THR A 532 -65.59 -23.88 6.05
CA THR A 532 -65.99 -25.18 6.65
C THR A 532 -64.83 -26.17 6.49
N GLY A 533 -64.61 -27.06 7.47
CA GLY A 533 -63.62 -28.14 7.36
C GLY A 533 -62.68 -28.27 8.56
N THR A 534 -63.11 -29.01 9.57
CA THR A 534 -62.24 -29.47 10.67
C THR A 534 -61.33 -30.62 10.19
N GLY A 535 -60.00 -30.49 10.30
CA GLY A 535 -59.12 -31.63 10.05
C GLY A 535 -57.61 -31.34 9.99
N SER A 536 -56.90 -31.78 11.03
CA SER A 536 -55.46 -32.13 11.13
C SER A 536 -54.38 -31.16 10.58
N PRO A 537 -53.37 -30.76 11.39
CA PRO A 537 -52.24 -29.96 10.92
C PRO A 537 -51.25 -30.82 10.11
N GLY A 538 -51.36 -30.80 8.78
CA GLY A 538 -50.42 -31.53 7.92
C GLY A 538 -50.37 -31.03 6.48
N LYS A 539 -49.16 -30.65 6.03
CA LYS A 539 -48.81 -30.30 4.64
C LYS A 539 -49.48 -29.01 4.10
N LEU A 540 -48.87 -27.86 4.42
CA LEU A 540 -48.78 -26.79 3.43
C LEU A 540 -48.13 -27.35 2.15
N PRO A 541 -48.52 -26.92 0.95
CA PRO A 541 -48.06 -27.53 -0.29
C PRO A 541 -46.56 -27.32 -0.48
N LEU A 542 -45.79 -28.42 -0.53
CA LEU A 542 -44.33 -28.45 -0.70
C LEU A 542 -43.85 -27.53 -1.84
N VAL A 543 -44.66 -27.39 -2.90
CA VAL A 543 -44.42 -26.49 -4.04
C VAL A 543 -44.20 -25.03 -3.63
N GLN A 544 -44.87 -24.50 -2.60
CA GLN A 544 -44.66 -23.13 -2.12
C GLN A 544 -43.33 -22.98 -1.36
N ILE A 545 -42.93 -24.00 -0.61
CA ILE A 545 -41.63 -24.04 0.08
C ILE A 545 -40.50 -24.14 -0.96
N VAL A 546 -40.64 -25.02 -1.95
CA VAL A 546 -39.68 -25.16 -3.05
C VAL A 546 -39.63 -23.90 -3.93
N ALA A 547 -40.76 -23.22 -4.17
CA ALA A 547 -40.78 -21.95 -4.90
C ALA A 547 -40.02 -20.85 -4.14
N THR A 548 -40.28 -20.68 -2.83
CA THR A 548 -39.56 -19.68 -2.03
C THR A 548 -38.08 -20.02 -1.83
N GLN A 549 -37.70 -21.30 -1.77
CA GLN A 549 -36.30 -21.73 -1.81
C GLN A 549 -35.64 -21.43 -3.17
N ARG A 550 -36.29 -21.78 -4.29
CA ARG A 550 -35.83 -21.48 -5.66
C ARG A 550 -35.62 -19.98 -5.85
N ASP A 551 -36.55 -19.15 -5.39
CA ASP A 551 -36.46 -17.72 -5.62
C ASP A 551 -35.42 -17.05 -4.71
N ARG A 552 -35.20 -17.54 -3.49
CA ARG A 552 -34.02 -17.19 -2.67
C ARG A 552 -32.70 -17.59 -3.35
N LEU A 553 -32.65 -18.76 -3.98
CA LEU A 553 -31.46 -19.21 -4.73
C LEU A 553 -31.22 -18.33 -5.96
N LYS A 554 -32.26 -17.89 -6.68
CA LYS A 554 -32.11 -16.91 -7.77
C LYS A 554 -31.55 -15.58 -7.27
N THR A 555 -32.05 -15.04 -6.16
CA THR A 555 -31.50 -13.80 -5.59
C THR A 555 -30.02 -13.96 -5.24
N LYS A 556 -29.63 -15.09 -4.64
CA LYS A 556 -28.21 -15.38 -4.37
C LYS A 556 -27.36 -15.57 -5.62
N VAL A 557 -27.89 -16.17 -6.68
CA VAL A 557 -27.17 -16.28 -7.96
C VAL A 557 -26.97 -14.89 -8.57
N GLN A 558 -28.00 -14.05 -8.58
CA GLN A 558 -27.90 -12.68 -9.07
C GLN A 558 -26.92 -11.83 -8.24
N GLU A 559 -26.92 -11.96 -6.91
CA GLU A 559 -25.98 -11.30 -6.00
C GLU A 559 -24.52 -11.76 -6.23
N LEU A 560 -24.32 -13.05 -6.54
CA LEU A 560 -23.02 -13.59 -6.94
C LEU A 560 -22.60 -13.15 -8.34
N GLU A 561 -23.54 -13.00 -9.28
CA GLU A 561 -23.29 -12.46 -10.62
C GLU A 561 -22.89 -10.97 -10.53
N ASP A 562 -23.64 -10.15 -9.78
CA ASP A 562 -23.35 -8.73 -9.52
C ASP A 562 -21.96 -8.54 -8.87
N THR A 563 -21.59 -9.36 -7.87
CA THR A 563 -20.26 -9.27 -7.23
C THR A 563 -19.15 -9.73 -8.17
N ILE A 564 -19.38 -10.76 -8.99
CA ILE A 564 -18.44 -11.17 -10.04
C ILE A 564 -18.26 -10.07 -11.10
N GLU A 565 -19.30 -9.29 -11.44
CA GLU A 565 -19.16 -8.15 -12.35
C GLU A 565 -18.38 -6.99 -11.72
N ARG A 566 -18.61 -6.67 -10.43
CA ARG A 566 -17.80 -5.67 -9.69
C ARG A 566 -16.32 -6.06 -9.65
N TYR A 567 -16.00 -7.31 -9.28
CA TYR A 567 -14.60 -7.77 -9.29
C TYR A 567 -14.00 -7.76 -10.70
N ARG A 568 -14.79 -7.91 -11.77
CA ARG A 568 -14.32 -7.77 -13.16
C ARG A 568 -14.04 -6.32 -13.55
N THR A 569 -14.87 -5.36 -13.14
CA THR A 569 -14.64 -3.92 -13.43
C THR A 569 -13.44 -3.41 -12.66
N GLU A 570 -13.35 -3.68 -11.36
CA GLU A 570 -12.19 -3.38 -10.50
C GLU A 570 -10.89 -3.99 -11.07
N THR A 571 -10.93 -5.28 -11.44
CA THR A 571 -9.81 -5.98 -12.12
C THR A 571 -9.45 -5.35 -13.47
N SER A 572 -10.37 -4.64 -14.13
CA SER A 572 -10.10 -3.93 -15.39
C SER A 572 -9.49 -2.54 -15.14
N GLU A 573 -9.97 -1.84 -14.12
CA GLU A 573 -9.50 -0.51 -13.70
C GLU A 573 -8.06 -0.61 -13.17
N LEU A 574 -7.79 -1.52 -12.23
CA LEU A 574 -6.45 -1.84 -11.74
C LEU A 574 -5.48 -2.25 -12.86
N LYS A 575 -5.97 -2.88 -13.94
CA LYS A 575 -5.14 -3.20 -15.13
C LYS A 575 -4.84 -1.97 -15.99
N THR A 576 -5.78 -1.01 -16.09
CA THR A 576 -5.51 0.27 -16.76
C THR A 576 -4.57 1.15 -15.96
N GLU A 577 -4.70 1.18 -14.63
CA GLU A 577 -3.81 1.90 -13.72
C GLU A 577 -2.40 1.30 -13.71
N LEU A 578 -2.27 -0.03 -13.61
CA LEU A 578 -0.97 -0.69 -13.73
C LEU A 578 -0.33 -0.41 -15.10
N ALA A 579 -1.12 -0.22 -16.17
CA ALA A 579 -0.61 0.18 -17.48
C ALA A 579 -0.16 1.65 -17.55
N THR A 580 -0.88 2.60 -16.94
CA THR A 580 -0.46 4.01 -16.86
C THR A 580 0.78 4.15 -15.98
N LEU A 581 0.74 3.63 -14.75
CA LEU A 581 1.88 3.60 -13.82
C LEU A 581 3.12 2.94 -14.44
N LYS A 582 2.96 1.84 -15.19
CA LYS A 582 4.09 1.22 -15.92
C LYS A 582 4.63 2.14 -17.03
N GLY A 583 3.76 2.86 -17.73
CA GLY A 583 4.15 3.87 -18.72
C GLY A 583 4.93 5.02 -18.08
N ASP A 584 4.43 5.56 -16.97
CA ASP A 584 5.05 6.68 -16.27
C ASP A 584 6.35 6.29 -15.56
N ASN A 585 6.47 5.06 -15.04
CA ASN A 585 7.74 4.50 -14.58
C ASN A 585 8.79 4.41 -15.70
N VAL A 586 8.37 4.13 -16.95
CA VAL A 586 9.29 4.13 -18.11
C VAL A 586 9.67 5.58 -18.51
N LYS A 587 8.75 6.55 -18.45
CA LYS A 587 9.06 7.98 -18.62
C LYS A 587 9.99 8.51 -17.54
N LEU A 588 9.80 8.08 -16.28
CA LEU A 588 10.66 8.46 -15.16
C LEU A 588 12.06 7.86 -15.33
N TYR A 589 12.15 6.59 -15.77
CA TYR A 589 13.43 5.98 -16.13
C TYR A 589 14.11 6.71 -17.30
N GLU A 590 13.36 7.17 -18.32
CA GLU A 590 13.90 8.02 -19.39
C GLU A 590 14.43 9.36 -18.85
N LYS A 591 13.67 10.05 -18.01
CA LYS A 591 14.09 11.32 -17.38
C LYS A 591 15.35 11.14 -16.53
N ILE A 592 15.43 10.07 -15.72
CA ILE A 592 16.62 9.71 -14.95
C ILE A 592 17.80 9.42 -15.87
N ARG A 593 17.62 8.62 -16.94
CA ARG A 593 18.67 8.32 -17.92
C ARG A 593 19.15 9.57 -18.65
N TYR A 594 18.25 10.50 -18.98
CA TYR A 594 18.57 11.79 -19.60
C TYR A 594 19.41 12.66 -18.64
N MET A 595 18.97 12.85 -17.39
CA MET A 595 19.72 13.58 -16.38
C MET A 595 21.09 12.95 -16.11
N GLN A 596 21.19 11.62 -16.01
CA GLN A 596 22.46 10.91 -15.86
C GLN A 596 23.37 11.09 -17.07
N SER A 597 22.84 11.08 -18.30
CA SER A 597 23.64 11.38 -19.49
C SER A 597 24.12 12.83 -19.52
N TYR A 598 23.31 13.79 -19.07
CA TYR A 598 23.68 15.21 -18.99
C TYR A 598 24.72 15.48 -17.89
N GLN A 599 24.59 14.83 -16.73
CA GLN A 599 25.61 14.84 -15.67
C GLN A 599 26.91 14.17 -16.13
N SER A 600 26.84 13.07 -16.89
CA SER A 600 28.01 12.42 -17.48
C SER A 600 28.69 13.28 -18.55
N ASP A 601 27.94 14.05 -19.35
CA ASP A 601 28.47 14.97 -20.35
C ASP A 601 29.13 16.19 -19.68
N MET A 602 28.51 16.73 -18.62
CA MET A 602 29.13 17.76 -17.76
C MET A 602 30.43 17.28 -17.11
N ALA A 603 30.46 16.06 -16.56
CA ALA A 603 31.67 15.45 -15.99
C ALA A 603 32.75 15.14 -17.05
N SER A 604 32.33 14.83 -18.28
CA SER A 604 33.26 14.65 -19.42
C SER A 604 33.86 15.99 -19.85
N ARG A 605 33.10 17.08 -19.78
CA ARG A 605 33.59 18.43 -20.11
C ARG A 605 34.56 18.97 -19.04
N THR A 606 34.30 18.76 -17.75
CA THR A 606 35.25 19.15 -16.69
C THR A 606 36.53 18.29 -16.63
N THR A 607 36.56 17.11 -17.25
CA THR A 607 37.77 16.28 -17.34
C THR A 607 38.66 16.55 -18.56
N ILE A 608 38.18 17.33 -19.54
CA ILE A 608 38.96 17.71 -20.74
C ILE A 608 39.78 19.00 -20.51
N ASP A 609 39.38 19.86 -19.58
CA ASP A 609 40.00 21.17 -19.33
C ASP A 609 41.15 21.15 -18.29
N MET A 610 41.46 19.98 -17.71
CA MET A 610 42.52 19.79 -16.70
C MET A 610 43.65 18.90 -17.24
N GLY A 611 44.32 19.38 -18.28
CA GLY A 611 45.28 18.63 -19.11
C GLY A 611 46.75 19.05 -19.04
N GLY A 612 47.20 19.77 -18.00
CA GLY A 612 48.63 20.12 -17.89
C GLY A 612 49.01 20.93 -16.64
N GLY A 613 49.91 20.37 -15.83
CA GLY A 613 50.44 21.00 -14.61
C GLY A 613 50.97 19.93 -13.65
N GLY A 614 52.11 20.17 -13.00
CA GLY A 614 52.78 19.17 -12.16
C GLY A 614 52.82 19.52 -10.67
N ALA A 615 52.70 18.47 -9.85
CA ALA A 615 53.29 18.28 -8.52
C ALA A 615 52.85 19.13 -7.31
N ASP A 616 52.76 18.39 -6.19
CA ASP A 616 52.99 18.79 -4.78
C ASP A 616 51.86 19.49 -3.97
N ALA A 617 52.10 19.58 -2.66
CA ALA A 617 51.35 20.30 -1.61
C ALA A 617 50.01 19.71 -1.13
N THR A 618 50.17 18.84 -0.14
CA THR A 618 49.27 18.44 0.97
C THR A 618 48.27 19.47 1.55
N HIS A 619 47.20 18.90 2.12
CA HIS A 619 46.50 19.29 3.38
C HIS A 619 45.36 20.34 3.37
N LEU A 620 44.46 20.16 4.35
CA LEU A 620 43.32 20.99 4.77
C LEU A 620 42.12 21.09 3.81
N SER A 621 40.86 21.23 4.24
CA SER A 621 40.05 20.67 5.34
C SER A 621 38.82 21.58 5.51
N ASN A 622 37.63 21.00 5.76
CA ASN A 622 36.40 21.70 6.19
C ASN A 622 35.78 22.71 5.16
N ARG A 623 34.49 23.09 5.26
CA ARG A 623 33.45 22.80 6.27
C ARG A 623 32.03 22.85 5.66
N HIS A 624 31.09 22.16 6.33
CA HIS A 624 29.62 22.28 6.18
C HIS A 624 29.00 21.87 4.81
N GLY A 625 27.71 21.56 4.70
CA GLY A 625 26.65 21.49 5.72
C GLY A 625 25.78 20.23 5.56
N ALA A 626 24.89 19.98 6.53
CA ALA A 626 24.07 18.76 6.62
C ALA A 626 22.60 19.05 6.94
N SER A 627 21.79 17.99 6.93
CA SER A 627 20.46 17.85 7.57
C SER A 627 19.26 18.59 6.98
N SER A 628 18.30 17.82 6.45
CA SER A 628 16.93 17.63 6.99
C SER A 628 16.12 16.84 5.94
N SER A 629 15.53 15.65 6.12
CA SER A 629 14.88 14.93 7.25
C SER A 629 13.35 15.08 7.29
N LEU A 630 12.67 13.99 7.68
CA LEU A 630 11.20 13.81 7.78
C LEU A 630 10.50 13.77 6.40
N LEU A 631 9.45 12.96 6.16
CA LEU A 631 8.54 12.24 7.08
C LEU A 631 8.50 10.71 6.82
N ASP A 632 7.86 9.99 7.74
CA ASP A 632 7.78 8.52 7.82
C ASP A 632 6.39 7.94 7.39
N ASP A 633 6.32 6.61 7.43
CA ASP A 633 5.15 5.72 7.60
C ASP A 633 4.19 5.35 6.43
N ASP A 634 3.64 4.15 6.62
CA ASP A 634 2.44 3.50 6.05
C ASP A 634 2.24 3.36 4.52
N ALA A 635 2.72 2.23 3.98
CA ALA A 635 1.97 1.46 2.97
C ALA A 635 2.42 -0.01 2.95
N ASP A 636 1.50 -0.93 3.26
CA ASP A 636 1.82 -2.35 3.44
C ASP A 636 1.90 -3.16 2.13
N ASN A 637 2.68 -4.23 2.20
CA ASN A 637 2.81 -5.40 1.33
C ASN A 637 1.82 -5.59 0.14
N TYR A 638 2.38 -5.78 -1.07
CA TYR A 638 1.72 -6.54 -2.15
C TYR A 638 2.66 -7.63 -2.68
N GLU A 639 2.34 -8.90 -2.41
CA GLU A 639 3.10 -10.04 -2.90
C GLU A 639 3.00 -10.18 -4.43
N VAL A 640 4.11 -10.55 -5.07
CA VAL A 640 4.13 -10.95 -6.48
C VAL A 640 4.56 -12.41 -6.55
N GLU A 641 3.64 -13.30 -6.92
CA GLU A 641 3.94 -14.73 -7.13
C GLU A 641 5.08 -14.92 -8.14
N GLU A 642 6.20 -15.47 -7.68
CA GLU A 642 7.27 -15.90 -8.58
C GLU A 642 6.89 -17.23 -9.24
N ILE A 643 6.57 -17.17 -10.55
CA ILE A 643 6.06 -18.33 -11.30
C ILE A 643 7.17 -19.37 -11.50
N ASP A 644 7.08 -20.46 -10.75
CA ASP A 644 7.96 -21.63 -10.86
C ASP A 644 8.03 -22.19 -12.31
N LEU A 645 9.26 -22.38 -12.76
CA LEU A 645 9.65 -23.06 -13.99
C LEU A 645 10.75 -24.07 -13.65
N GLY A 646 10.31 -25.32 -13.42
CA GLY A 646 11.17 -26.44 -13.08
C GLY A 646 12.26 -26.79 -14.11
N PRO A 647 13.21 -27.67 -13.72
CA PRO A 647 14.56 -27.72 -14.28
C PRO A 647 14.74 -28.64 -15.50
N LEU A 648 15.95 -28.56 -16.08
CA LEU A 648 16.76 -29.57 -16.81
C LEU A 648 17.41 -28.96 -18.08
N PRO A 649 18.51 -29.53 -18.63
CA PRO A 649 19.24 -30.72 -18.19
C PRO A 649 20.70 -30.43 -17.73
N THR A 650 21.39 -31.50 -17.31
CA THR A 650 22.80 -31.48 -16.89
C THR A 650 23.78 -31.70 -18.06
N SER A 651 24.96 -31.09 -17.97
CA SER A 651 26.21 -31.63 -18.55
C SER A 651 27.43 -31.08 -17.80
N ASN A 652 28.52 -31.84 -17.76
CA ASN A 652 29.76 -31.50 -17.05
C ASN A 652 30.71 -30.68 -17.95
N VAL A 653 31.70 -29.98 -17.36
CA VAL A 653 33.13 -30.10 -17.73
C VAL A 653 34.07 -29.24 -16.84
N ALA A 654 35.21 -29.85 -16.47
CA ALA A 654 36.52 -29.30 -16.07
C ALA A 654 36.68 -28.33 -14.86
N LEU A 655 37.86 -28.48 -14.23
CA LEU A 655 38.46 -27.55 -13.29
C LEU A 655 39.06 -26.34 -14.02
N ALA A 656 39.02 -25.16 -13.40
CA ALA A 656 39.96 -24.07 -13.63
C ALA A 656 40.27 -23.36 -12.30
N ARG A 657 41.47 -22.75 -12.18
CA ARG A 657 41.99 -22.20 -10.91
C ARG A 657 42.46 -20.75 -11.10
N THR A 658 42.27 -19.93 -10.06
CA THR A 658 42.69 -18.50 -9.95
C THR A 658 41.90 -17.49 -10.80
N PRO A 659 41.96 -16.16 -10.50
CA PRO A 659 42.47 -15.49 -9.30
C PRO A 659 41.38 -14.71 -8.52
N ARG A 660 41.74 -14.11 -7.38
CA ARG A 660 40.88 -13.19 -6.61
C ARG A 660 40.81 -11.81 -7.28
N THR A 661 39.62 -11.35 -7.65
CA THR A 661 39.32 -9.93 -7.90
C THR A 661 38.24 -9.43 -6.92
N GLY A 662 38.41 -8.22 -6.40
CA GLY A 662 37.64 -7.69 -5.27
C GLY A 662 36.25 -7.16 -5.64
N SER A 663 35.32 -8.04 -6.06
CA SER A 663 33.92 -7.64 -6.30
C SER A 663 33.15 -7.46 -4.98
N ARG A 664 33.14 -6.23 -4.45
CA ARG A 664 32.30 -5.79 -3.31
C ARG A 664 30.83 -6.12 -3.61
N ARG A 665 30.27 -7.14 -2.93
CA ARG A 665 28.88 -7.58 -3.16
C ARG A 665 27.91 -6.44 -2.82
N PRO A 666 27.00 -6.04 -3.72
CA PRO A 666 25.92 -5.13 -3.37
C PRO A 666 24.95 -5.82 -2.38
N GLY A 667 24.51 -5.09 -1.34
CA GLY A 667 23.53 -5.60 -0.38
C GLY A 667 22.14 -5.84 -0.99
N PRO A 668 21.23 -6.52 -0.28
CA PRO A 668 19.93 -6.95 -0.83
C PRO A 668 19.07 -5.79 -1.35
N ARG A 669 19.04 -4.64 -0.65
CA ARG A 669 18.37 -3.41 -1.14
C ARG A 669 18.90 -2.97 -2.51
N ASN A 670 20.22 -3.01 -2.72
CA ASN A 670 20.85 -2.68 -4.00
C ASN A 670 20.60 -3.75 -5.08
N SER A 671 20.43 -5.03 -4.74
CA SER A 671 20.06 -6.05 -5.74
C SER A 671 18.62 -5.93 -6.21
N VAL A 672 17.68 -5.58 -5.32
CA VAL A 672 16.28 -5.31 -5.70
C VAL A 672 16.20 -4.06 -6.56
N LEU A 673 16.83 -2.95 -6.14
CA LEU A 673 16.86 -1.72 -6.93
C LEU A 673 17.53 -1.95 -8.30
N ALA A 674 18.61 -2.73 -8.37
CA ALA A 674 19.24 -3.09 -9.65
C ALA A 674 18.37 -4.01 -10.51
N ALA A 675 17.56 -4.89 -9.93
CA ALA A 675 16.62 -5.75 -10.66
C ALA A 675 15.43 -4.95 -11.22
N VAL A 676 14.86 -4.05 -10.42
CA VAL A 676 13.80 -3.09 -10.84
C VAL A 676 14.34 -2.17 -11.94
N THR A 677 15.54 -1.60 -11.75
CA THR A 677 16.23 -0.78 -12.75
C THR A 677 16.46 -1.58 -14.04
N ARG A 678 16.87 -2.85 -13.96
CA ARG A 678 17.05 -3.74 -15.13
C ARG A 678 15.71 -4.04 -15.84
N LYS A 679 14.62 -4.24 -15.10
CA LYS A 679 13.26 -4.47 -15.63
C LYS A 679 12.76 -3.26 -16.42
N TYR A 680 12.84 -2.06 -15.85
CA TYR A 680 12.45 -0.83 -16.56
C TYR A 680 13.43 -0.41 -17.66
N ARG A 681 14.73 -0.69 -17.50
CA ARG A 681 15.71 -0.55 -18.58
C ARG A 681 15.38 -1.42 -19.78
N GLY A 682 15.03 -2.69 -19.58
CA GLY A 682 14.63 -3.60 -20.66
C GLY A 682 13.35 -3.13 -21.36
N LEU A 683 12.34 -2.67 -20.61
CA LEU A 683 11.13 -2.08 -21.17
C LEU A 683 11.41 -0.80 -21.97
N TYR A 684 12.34 0.04 -21.51
CA TYR A 684 12.78 1.25 -22.19
C TYR A 684 13.56 0.96 -23.47
N GLU A 685 14.52 0.03 -23.42
CA GLU A 685 15.36 -0.35 -24.56
C GLU A 685 14.50 -1.05 -25.64
N ALA A 686 13.49 -1.83 -25.27
CA ALA A 686 12.49 -2.38 -26.20
C ALA A 686 11.56 -1.31 -26.79
N ALA A 687 11.09 -0.34 -25.99
CA ALA A 687 10.25 0.76 -26.48
C ALA A 687 10.99 1.70 -27.45
N ARG A 688 12.31 1.84 -27.28
CA ARG A 688 13.18 2.68 -28.14
C ARG A 688 13.80 1.90 -29.31
N ASN A 689 13.62 0.58 -29.39
CA ASN A 689 14.14 -0.26 -30.47
C ASN A 689 13.28 -0.12 -31.75
N PRO A 690 13.78 0.49 -32.84
CA PRO A 690 12.98 0.70 -34.05
C PRO A 690 12.57 -0.61 -34.71
N PHE A 691 13.39 -1.67 -34.57
CA PHE A 691 13.10 -3.00 -35.12
C PHE A 691 12.00 -3.75 -34.36
N GLU A 692 11.93 -3.66 -33.03
CA GLU A 692 10.82 -4.26 -32.27
C GLU A 692 9.51 -3.49 -32.51
N VAL A 693 9.55 -2.16 -32.56
CA VAL A 693 8.38 -1.33 -32.91
C VAL A 693 7.93 -1.59 -34.36
N PHE A 694 8.86 -1.82 -35.29
CA PHE A 694 8.55 -2.25 -36.65
C PHE A 694 7.93 -3.65 -36.68
N GLN A 695 8.53 -4.63 -35.99
CA GLN A 695 8.05 -6.02 -35.95
C GLN A 695 6.68 -6.15 -35.25
N GLN A 696 6.41 -5.33 -34.22
CA GLN A 696 5.08 -5.21 -33.63
C GLN A 696 4.07 -4.58 -34.60
N ARG A 697 4.44 -3.52 -35.33
CA ARG A 697 3.58 -2.94 -36.38
C ARG A 697 3.35 -3.90 -37.54
N GLU A 698 4.35 -4.67 -37.94
CA GLU A 698 4.24 -5.64 -39.03
C GLU A 698 3.37 -6.84 -38.60
N SER A 699 3.62 -7.44 -37.43
CA SER A 699 2.78 -8.52 -36.90
C SER A 699 1.34 -8.06 -36.61
N GLN A 700 1.10 -6.80 -36.23
CA GLN A 700 -0.24 -6.22 -36.18
C GLN A 700 -0.87 -6.05 -37.58
N ARG A 701 -0.09 -5.67 -38.61
CA ARG A 701 -0.57 -5.61 -40.00
C ARG A 701 -0.93 -7.01 -40.51
N GLN A 702 -0.04 -7.99 -40.33
CA GLN A 702 -0.27 -9.40 -40.68
C GLN A 702 -1.52 -9.96 -39.97
N TYR A 703 -1.67 -9.68 -38.66
CA TYR A 703 -2.85 -10.08 -37.88
C TYR A 703 -4.15 -9.39 -38.32
N ARG A 704 -4.09 -8.17 -38.87
CA ARG A 704 -5.24 -7.47 -39.47
C ARG A 704 -5.56 -7.95 -40.89
N SER A 705 -4.58 -8.40 -41.67
CA SER A 705 -4.79 -8.96 -43.03
C SER A 705 -5.27 -10.42 -43.04
N LEU A 706 -5.13 -11.14 -41.91
CA LEU A 706 -5.65 -12.51 -41.76
C LEU A 706 -7.19 -12.54 -41.75
N ASN A 707 -7.79 -13.61 -42.28
CA ASN A 707 -9.24 -13.74 -42.36
C ASN A 707 -9.88 -13.90 -40.97
N ALA A 708 -11.19 -13.73 -40.85
CA ALA A 708 -11.90 -13.89 -39.58
C ALA A 708 -11.72 -15.31 -39.00
N ALA A 709 -11.78 -16.34 -39.85
CA ALA A 709 -11.50 -17.73 -39.46
C ALA A 709 -10.06 -17.91 -38.97
N ASP A 710 -9.07 -17.35 -39.68
CA ASP A 710 -7.65 -17.48 -39.32
C ASP A 710 -7.31 -16.76 -38.02
N ARG A 711 -8.00 -15.64 -37.73
CA ARG A 711 -7.90 -14.96 -36.42
C ARG A 711 -8.47 -15.81 -35.29
N VAL A 712 -9.57 -16.53 -35.52
CA VAL A 712 -10.12 -17.48 -34.53
C VAL A 712 -9.17 -18.65 -34.31
N THR A 713 -8.63 -19.27 -35.37
CA THR A 713 -7.69 -20.40 -35.22
C THR A 713 -6.36 -19.98 -34.59
N LEU A 714 -5.82 -18.80 -34.91
CA LEU A 714 -4.62 -18.26 -34.25
C LEU A 714 -4.86 -17.91 -32.78
N ASN A 715 -6.03 -17.38 -32.42
CA ASN A 715 -6.36 -17.10 -31.02
C ASN A 715 -6.58 -18.39 -30.22
N LEU A 716 -7.26 -19.38 -30.79
CA LEU A 716 -7.44 -20.70 -30.18
C LEU A 716 -6.10 -21.44 -30.04
N GLY A 717 -5.26 -21.41 -31.08
CA GLY A 717 -3.91 -21.96 -31.06
C GLY A 717 -3.02 -21.31 -30.02
N ARG A 718 -3.05 -19.97 -29.90
CA ARG A 718 -2.35 -19.24 -28.82
C ARG A 718 -2.90 -19.62 -27.44
N LEU A 719 -4.22 -19.68 -27.24
CA LEU A 719 -4.84 -20.06 -25.97
C LEU A 719 -4.35 -21.45 -25.50
N LEU A 720 -4.34 -22.42 -26.42
CA LEU A 720 -3.89 -23.80 -26.17
C LEU A 720 -2.37 -23.88 -25.92
N LEU A 721 -1.55 -23.14 -26.67
CA LEU A 721 -0.09 -23.18 -26.57
C LEU A 721 0.48 -22.35 -25.41
N THR A 722 -0.13 -21.23 -25.04
CA THR A 722 0.33 -20.40 -23.91
C THR A 722 0.09 -21.10 -22.58
N ASN A 723 -1.10 -21.68 -22.38
CA ASN A 723 -1.45 -22.35 -21.12
C ASN A 723 -0.60 -23.64 -20.90
N LYS A 724 0.03 -23.78 -19.71
CA LYS A 724 0.73 -25.02 -19.30
C LYS A 724 -0.20 -26.24 -19.36
N LEU A 725 -1.49 -26.06 -19.07
CA LEU A 725 -2.51 -27.10 -19.06
C LEU A 725 -3.07 -27.39 -20.46
N GLY A 726 -3.24 -26.36 -21.30
CA GLY A 726 -3.65 -26.50 -22.71
C GLY A 726 -2.65 -27.30 -23.55
N ARG A 727 -1.34 -27.10 -23.34
CA ARG A 727 -0.29 -27.92 -23.96
C ARG A 727 -0.37 -29.39 -23.54
N ARG A 728 -0.61 -29.67 -22.25
CA ARG A 728 -0.80 -31.06 -21.75
C ARG A 728 -2.04 -31.70 -22.35
N PHE A 729 -3.14 -30.96 -22.45
CA PHE A 729 -4.36 -31.43 -23.11
C PHE A 729 -4.15 -31.75 -24.59
N LEU A 730 -3.45 -30.88 -25.34
CA LEU A 730 -3.16 -31.11 -26.76
C LEU A 730 -2.28 -32.36 -26.96
N VAL A 731 -1.23 -32.55 -26.14
CA VAL A 731 -0.41 -33.77 -26.17
C VAL A 731 -1.26 -35.01 -25.85
N ALA A 732 -2.04 -34.98 -24.77
CA ALA A 732 -2.94 -36.08 -24.40
C ALA A 732 -3.97 -36.41 -25.50
N TYR A 733 -4.55 -35.38 -26.14
CA TYR A 733 -5.46 -35.54 -27.28
C TYR A 733 -4.78 -36.18 -28.48
N THR A 734 -3.56 -35.73 -28.86
CA THR A 734 -2.82 -36.37 -29.96
C THR A 734 -2.47 -37.82 -29.66
N VAL A 735 -2.10 -38.16 -28.41
CA VAL A 735 -1.82 -39.54 -27.98
C VAL A 735 -3.10 -40.39 -28.00
N LEU A 736 -4.22 -39.89 -27.49
CA LEU A 736 -5.53 -40.57 -27.56
C LEU A 736 -5.99 -40.79 -29.00
N LEU A 737 -5.74 -39.83 -29.90
CA LEU A 737 -6.06 -39.97 -31.32
C LEU A 737 -5.17 -41.02 -32.00
N HIS A 738 -3.88 -41.10 -31.65
CA HIS A 738 -3.01 -42.19 -32.13
C HIS A 738 -3.45 -43.55 -31.58
N PHE A 739 -3.87 -43.66 -30.31
CA PHE A 739 -4.46 -44.88 -29.77
C PHE A 739 -5.77 -45.26 -30.47
N TYR A 740 -6.65 -44.29 -30.74
CA TYR A 740 -7.90 -44.51 -31.46
C TYR A 740 -7.66 -45.00 -32.89
N VAL A 741 -6.77 -44.37 -33.64
CA VAL A 741 -6.39 -44.81 -34.99
C VAL A 741 -5.73 -46.19 -34.95
N THR A 742 -4.82 -46.45 -34.01
CA THR A 742 -4.18 -47.77 -33.86
C THR A 742 -5.19 -48.86 -33.52
N PHE A 743 -6.15 -48.57 -32.62
CA PHE A 743 -7.24 -49.48 -32.27
C PHE A 743 -8.19 -49.74 -33.45
N MET A 744 -8.49 -48.70 -34.24
CA MET A 744 -9.34 -48.81 -35.43
C MET A 744 -8.66 -49.66 -36.52
N VAL A 745 -7.36 -49.42 -36.77
CA VAL A 745 -6.53 -50.24 -37.67
C VAL A 745 -6.42 -51.70 -37.18
N TYR A 746 -6.18 -51.91 -35.89
CA TYR A 746 -6.14 -53.24 -35.27
C TYR A 746 -7.48 -53.98 -35.41
N ARG A 747 -8.61 -53.27 -35.22
CA ARG A 747 -9.95 -53.82 -35.46
C ARG A 747 -10.16 -54.18 -36.95
N THR A 748 -9.69 -53.36 -37.89
CA THR A 748 -9.79 -53.70 -39.32
C THR A 748 -8.89 -54.87 -39.71
N MET A 749 -7.68 -55.00 -39.15
CA MET A 749 -6.80 -56.16 -39.38
C MET A 749 -7.44 -57.44 -38.85
N THR A 750 -7.85 -57.45 -37.58
CA THR A 750 -8.47 -58.65 -36.96
C THR A 750 -9.80 -59.06 -37.60
N THR A 751 -10.57 -58.13 -38.19
CA THR A 751 -11.75 -58.50 -39.00
C THR A 751 -11.40 -58.95 -40.43
N GLN A 752 -10.24 -58.56 -40.97
CA GLN A 752 -9.71 -59.06 -42.24
C GLN A 752 -9.11 -60.47 -42.09
N ASP A 753 -8.41 -60.75 -40.98
CA ASP A 753 -7.90 -62.09 -40.64
C ASP A 753 -9.05 -63.09 -40.50
N GLY A 754 -10.12 -62.72 -39.77
CA GLY A 754 -11.32 -63.53 -39.65
C GLY A 754 -12.05 -63.81 -40.98
N HIS A 755 -11.87 -62.95 -41.99
CA HIS A 755 -12.37 -63.20 -43.34
C HIS A 755 -11.45 -64.14 -44.13
N CYS A 756 -10.13 -64.05 -43.92
CA CYS A 756 -9.14 -64.96 -44.49
C CYS A 756 -9.33 -66.41 -43.99
N ASP A 757 -9.59 -66.59 -42.69
CA ASP A 757 -9.86 -67.92 -42.13
C ASP A 757 -11.24 -68.47 -42.52
N GLN A 758 -12.26 -67.63 -42.73
CA GLN A 758 -13.52 -68.08 -43.35
C GLN A 758 -13.31 -68.60 -44.78
N VAL A 759 -12.43 -67.97 -45.57
CA VAL A 759 -12.08 -68.44 -46.92
C VAL A 759 -11.31 -69.77 -46.89
N LYS A 760 -10.46 -70.03 -45.89
CA LYS A 760 -9.84 -71.36 -45.70
C LYS A 760 -10.85 -72.42 -45.30
N VAL A 761 -11.72 -72.14 -44.32
CA VAL A 761 -12.75 -73.08 -43.86
C VAL A 761 -13.75 -73.43 -44.97
N ALA A 762 -13.94 -72.54 -45.95
CA ALA A 762 -14.74 -72.82 -47.15
C ALA A 762 -14.05 -73.72 -48.20
N LEU A 763 -12.74 -73.98 -48.08
CA LEU A 763 -11.97 -74.84 -49.00
C LEU A 763 -11.76 -76.27 -48.45
N ASP A 764 -11.67 -76.46 -47.14
CA ASP A 764 -11.43 -77.76 -46.49
C ASP A 764 -12.73 -78.54 -46.17
N LEU A 765 -13.55 -78.82 -47.19
CA LEU A 765 -14.69 -79.75 -47.09
C LEU A 765 -14.39 -81.09 -47.83
N PRO A 766 -14.28 -82.24 -47.13
CA PRO A 766 -13.94 -83.52 -47.74
C PRO A 766 -15.13 -84.12 -48.51
N GLY A 767 -15.03 -84.17 -49.84
CA GLY A 767 -16.17 -84.50 -50.71
C GLY A 767 -15.85 -85.35 -51.95
N SER A 768 -15.22 -86.52 -51.79
CA SER A 768 -15.11 -87.52 -52.86
C SER A 768 -15.27 -88.95 -52.32
N ALA A 769 -16.31 -89.65 -52.78
CA ALA A 769 -16.55 -91.06 -52.46
C ALA A 769 -15.74 -92.00 -53.39
N PRO A 770 -15.39 -93.22 -52.96
CA PRO A 770 -14.58 -94.15 -53.75
C PRO A 770 -15.41 -95.06 -54.67
N ALA A 771 -15.00 -95.18 -55.94
CA ALA A 771 -15.20 -96.35 -56.83
C ALA A 771 -14.49 -96.12 -58.18
N PRO A 772 -14.06 -97.18 -58.90
CA PRO A 772 -13.85 -98.57 -58.45
C PRO A 772 -12.43 -98.80 -57.89
#